data_AF-A0A2M8CYA8-F1
#
_entry.id   AF-A0A2M8CYA8-F1
#
_cell.length_a   1.000
_cell.length_b   1.000
_cell.length_c   1.000
_cell.angle_alpha   90.00
_cell.angle_beta   90.00
_cell.angle_gamma   90.00
#
_symmetry.space_group_name_H-M   'P 1'
#
loop_
_entity.id
_entity.type
_entity.pdbx_description
1 polymer ?
#
loop_
_entity_poly.entity_id
_entity_poly.type
_entity_poly.pdbx_seq_one_letter_code
_entity_poly.pdbx_strand_id
1 'polypeptide(L)'
;MFRPIILMLSVFLMLSFPALAQTSVAVRTGKHSGYTRAVFDWNSPVSYNVRQQNSGEILVDFQKSADMSLSVHEHGAGTDILDVKQVSSSGANLQVVLKTPPERNFRHFMVGNRVVVDVLAPLDNKESTTSSPDSSPVTVKTPKPEKQEKELEKEFVKTGSVKDPVADLVVKPDAEKLPSMKAESVEEQILPPEKTILEQAASVMPPHVITVSSTEAMGLAAFRRSDWLWIVMDRSTLPVTPQISGEQAGKFTPFQRMEIKGGVAFRTKLPPETLNMHVYGEGGGLIWRILVTPNERSAKPVEMQRQSSNETAARDGKIVWPLTAVTKILEVPDPSVGDMIKVVTMEQAGQFGGMWRSLVDFDMLESVIGLAIIPKADDLEIKKTSETVEIMRPSGLAFSRSKDINRRLIRTEVQEVTVADEPAEPGKEIRRIFDFDRWMMGGLKALEENQRILLSGMAVKDKEGRVQDLLTLAKMNVSNDRGQEALGFLSYAAEELPAIADNPEFRALKGASAALAGKHEIAFHELWHPVLMEYTELDYWRAYTLAMLEDWQQAVEMMPRDFTVLMGYPRPLLEKIGLKLAEIALRSGDGTTAGKVLAVLEKERASLKSWTRAGLDYLQGEVHRQKGEFDQARQLWSDLSSGHDDLYRAKGGLALTMLELQHGDITLEQAIDRLEGLRYLWRGDELEARINYMLGKFYLEQDKYLKGLSILRDAITMSPESDVGKEVAVYMRESFRDLLLRDEDLDPLDAVQVYEEFRELTPTGEEGNRLIQKLAERLVLADLLERATKILEHQVDFRLSGEDKARVAIRLGAIDLIDKNPRPAMKYLAIGRDLYNDLLSGKAREDKLREIDLLRARGLSQLNRTEEALDMLHGFDPAPDVNRLRVDIAWKAGLWEDAAEALQDLILDEALDMGRPLTPAQADLILNNAVALNLAGNRVALNNARRRYEDAMKKTARARLFDVVTRPRKTTIMADRETIESIVQEVDMFKDFLESYRTDAQAVSN
;
A
#
# COMPACT_ATOMS: atom_id res chain seq x y z
N MET A 1 11.81 40.90 -73.38
CA MET A 1 11.60 39.52 -72.88
C MET A 1 12.74 39.23 -71.90
N PHE A 2 12.45 38.62 -70.75
CA PHE A 2 13.28 38.48 -69.53
C PHE A 2 13.12 39.57 -68.44
N ARG A 3 11.96 39.52 -67.78
CA ARG A 3 11.81 39.72 -66.33
C ARG A 3 10.97 38.53 -65.84
N PRO A 4 11.61 37.47 -65.31
CA PRO A 4 11.33 37.11 -63.91
C PRO A 4 12.49 36.33 -63.26
N ILE A 5 13.29 36.99 -62.42
CA ILE A 5 14.12 36.28 -61.40
C ILE A 5 13.89 36.88 -60.00
N ILE A 6 13.29 38.07 -59.89
CA ILE A 6 13.12 38.77 -58.61
C ILE A 6 11.79 38.40 -57.89
N LEU A 7 10.84 37.75 -58.58
CA LEU A 7 9.54 37.41 -57.97
C LEU A 7 9.50 36.03 -57.28
N MET A 8 10.54 35.21 -57.42
CA MET A 8 10.58 33.88 -56.80
C MET A 8 11.34 33.83 -55.46
N LEU A 9 11.99 34.94 -55.06
CA LEU A 9 12.68 35.04 -53.77
C LEU A 9 11.82 35.71 -52.67
N SER A 10 10.69 36.32 -53.03
CA SER A 10 9.79 36.99 -52.09
C SER A 10 8.57 36.16 -51.66
N VAL A 11 8.36 34.98 -52.25
CA VAL A 11 7.25 34.07 -51.88
C VAL A 11 7.71 32.91 -50.99
N PHE A 12 9.02 32.71 -50.83
CA PHE A 12 9.57 31.68 -49.92
C PHE A 12 9.99 32.21 -48.54
N LEU A 13 9.70 33.48 -48.24
CA LEU A 13 9.93 34.12 -46.93
C LEU A 13 8.63 34.48 -46.19
N MET A 14 7.57 33.69 -46.41
CA MET A 14 6.47 33.53 -45.46
C MET A 14 6.40 32.05 -45.05
N LEU A 15 7.51 31.52 -44.55
CA LEU A 15 7.45 30.43 -43.60
C LEU A 15 6.68 30.97 -42.40
N SER A 16 5.48 30.44 -42.22
CA SER A 16 4.68 30.57 -41.01
C SER A 16 5.61 30.31 -39.82
N PHE A 17 6.02 31.37 -39.13
CA PHE A 17 6.32 31.21 -37.71
C PHE A 17 5.05 30.60 -37.13
N PRO A 18 5.10 29.40 -36.52
CA PRO A 18 4.01 29.00 -35.68
C PRO A 18 3.90 30.12 -34.65
N ALA A 19 2.80 30.89 -34.68
CA ALA A 19 2.41 31.61 -33.50
C ALA A 19 2.45 30.57 -32.40
N LEU A 20 3.38 30.72 -31.45
CA LEU A 20 3.45 29.88 -30.26
C LEU A 20 2.07 30.00 -29.63
N ALA A 21 1.21 29.01 -29.87
CA ALA A 21 -0.02 28.87 -29.15
C ALA A 21 0.40 28.75 -27.69
N GLN A 22 0.16 29.82 -26.94
CA GLN A 22 0.48 29.90 -25.53
C GLN A 22 -0.24 28.73 -24.86
N THR A 23 0.55 27.77 -24.34
CA THR A 23 -0.02 26.56 -23.74
C THR A 23 -0.76 27.00 -22.49
N SER A 24 -2.10 26.92 -22.48
CA SER A 24 -2.89 27.21 -21.30
C SER A 24 -3.05 25.96 -20.45
N VAL A 25 -2.75 26.05 -19.15
CA VAL A 25 -2.91 24.95 -18.20
C VAL A 25 -4.18 25.21 -17.41
N ALA A 26 -5.17 24.33 -17.55
CA ALA A 26 -6.38 24.41 -16.75
C ALA A 26 -6.09 23.93 -15.33
N VAL A 27 -6.54 24.69 -14.33
CA VAL A 27 -6.36 24.33 -12.92
C VAL A 27 -7.72 24.14 -12.29
N ARG A 28 -7.92 22.97 -11.68
CA ARG A 28 -9.16 22.57 -11.01
C ARG A 28 -8.89 22.32 -9.55
N THR A 29 -9.84 22.67 -8.69
CA THR A 29 -9.73 22.40 -7.24
C THR A 29 -10.98 21.70 -6.72
N GLY A 30 -10.81 20.73 -5.81
CA GLY A 30 -11.92 19.91 -5.32
C GLY A 30 -11.70 19.39 -3.89
N LYS A 31 -12.78 19.40 -3.09
CA LYS A 31 -12.76 18.88 -1.72
C LYS A 31 -13.07 17.38 -1.69
N HIS A 32 -12.27 16.63 -0.94
CA HIS A 32 -12.44 15.20 -0.67
C HIS A 32 -12.54 14.94 0.85
N SER A 33 -12.86 13.70 1.24
CA SER A 33 -12.81 13.29 2.64
C SER A 33 -11.35 13.27 3.11
N GLY A 34 -10.99 14.16 4.03
CA GLY A 34 -9.64 14.23 4.62
C GLY A 34 -8.60 15.04 3.84
N TYR A 35 -8.91 15.61 2.67
CA TYR A 35 -7.98 16.49 1.93
C TYR A 35 -8.70 17.37 0.89
N THR A 36 -8.03 18.44 0.45
CA THR A 36 -8.43 19.29 -0.70
C THR A 36 -7.41 19.14 -1.82
N ARG A 37 -7.86 18.86 -3.05
CA ARG A 37 -7.02 18.55 -4.22
C ARG A 37 -6.97 19.72 -5.19
N ALA A 38 -5.78 20.05 -5.70
CA ALA A 38 -5.54 20.89 -6.87
C ALA A 38 -5.00 20.03 -8.02
N VAL A 39 -5.55 20.19 -9.22
CA VAL A 39 -5.16 19.45 -10.43
C VAL A 39 -4.77 20.43 -11.52
N PHE A 40 -3.56 20.26 -12.05
CA PHE A 40 -3.02 21.03 -13.18
C PHE A 40 -3.06 20.16 -14.44
N ASP A 41 -3.92 20.52 -15.38
CA ASP A 41 -4.13 19.78 -16.62
C ASP A 41 -3.19 20.27 -17.73
N TRP A 42 -2.18 19.46 -18.06
CA TRP A 42 -1.28 19.73 -19.18
C TRP A 42 -1.67 18.96 -20.44
N ASN A 43 -1.37 19.52 -21.60
CA ASN A 43 -1.55 18.87 -22.90
C ASN A 43 -0.45 17.84 -23.24
N SER A 44 0.60 17.77 -22.42
CA SER A 44 1.78 16.91 -22.57
C SER A 44 2.46 16.71 -21.21
N PRO A 45 3.26 15.65 -21.02
CA PRO A 45 4.03 15.46 -19.79
C PRO A 45 4.93 16.66 -19.49
N VAL A 46 5.08 17.01 -18.21
CA VAL A 46 5.84 18.21 -17.78
C VAL A 46 6.63 17.93 -16.52
N SER A 47 7.94 18.18 -16.48
CA SER A 47 8.69 18.05 -15.23
C SER A 47 8.26 19.14 -14.25
N TYR A 48 8.09 18.81 -12.97
CA TYR A 48 7.61 19.73 -11.94
C TYR A 48 8.30 19.47 -10.59
N ASN A 49 8.26 20.47 -9.70
CA ASN A 49 8.71 20.37 -8.32
C ASN A 49 7.66 21.02 -7.42
N VAL A 50 7.32 20.39 -6.29
CA VAL A 50 6.41 20.96 -5.29
C VAL A 50 7.15 21.06 -3.97
N ARG A 51 7.13 22.25 -3.37
CA ARG A 51 7.78 22.48 -2.07
C ARG A 51 6.96 23.42 -1.20
N GLN A 52 7.03 23.23 0.11
CA GLN A 52 6.54 24.23 1.05
C GLN A 52 7.41 25.49 0.89
N GLN A 53 6.79 26.63 0.60
CA GLN A 53 7.49 27.91 0.52
C GLN A 53 7.56 28.58 1.89
N ASN A 54 6.43 28.63 2.60
CA ASN A 54 6.26 29.15 3.96
C ASN A 54 5.19 28.32 4.68
N SER A 55 4.98 28.49 6.00
CA SER A 55 4.03 27.65 6.78
C SER A 55 2.61 27.56 6.20
N GLY A 56 2.14 28.53 5.40
CA GLY A 56 0.82 28.52 4.72
C GLY A 56 0.86 28.65 3.19
N GLU A 57 1.99 28.37 2.53
CA GLU A 57 2.11 28.46 1.06
C GLU A 57 2.88 27.28 0.49
N ILE A 58 2.31 26.62 -0.52
CA ILE A 58 2.94 25.55 -1.29
C ILE A 58 3.25 26.10 -2.69
N LEU A 59 4.50 26.02 -3.12
CA LEU A 59 4.94 26.40 -4.46
C LEU A 59 5.00 25.17 -5.37
N VAL A 60 4.33 25.25 -6.52
CA VAL A 60 4.37 24.29 -7.61
C VAL A 60 5.14 24.95 -8.78
N ASP A 61 6.31 24.43 -9.10
CA ASP A 61 7.21 24.94 -10.14
C ASP A 61 7.27 23.96 -11.31
N PHE A 62 6.84 24.39 -12.50
CA PHE A 62 6.81 23.58 -13.71
C PHE A 62 7.96 23.98 -14.65
N GLN A 63 8.73 23.02 -15.13
CA GLN A 63 9.85 23.21 -16.06
C GLN A 63 9.39 23.48 -17.52
N LYS A 64 8.26 24.15 -17.69
CA LYS A 64 7.66 24.51 -18.97
C LYS A 64 6.86 25.81 -18.83
N SER A 65 6.95 26.69 -19.82
CA SER A 65 6.16 27.93 -19.83
C SER A 65 4.71 27.65 -20.26
N ALA A 66 3.78 28.21 -19.51
CA ALA A 66 2.35 28.14 -19.76
C ALA A 66 1.65 29.28 -19.01
N ASP A 67 0.44 29.63 -19.47
CA ASP A 67 -0.45 30.51 -18.70
C ASP A 67 -1.49 29.68 -17.97
N MET A 68 -1.75 30.01 -16.71
CA MET A 68 -2.76 29.35 -15.91
C MET A 68 -4.16 29.88 -16.26
N SER A 69 -5.07 29.01 -16.66
CA SER A 69 -6.50 29.34 -16.79
C SER A 69 -7.27 28.78 -15.59
N LEU A 70 -7.70 29.67 -14.70
CA LEU A 70 -8.63 29.36 -13.60
C LEU A 70 -10.07 29.60 -14.07
N SER A 71 -10.97 28.64 -13.83
CA SER A 71 -12.39 28.87 -14.06
C SER A 71 -12.97 29.77 -12.95
N VAL A 72 -13.95 30.62 -13.27
CA VAL A 72 -14.48 31.69 -12.39
C VAL A 72 -15.17 31.14 -11.12
N HIS A 73 -15.27 29.81 -10.95
CA HIS A 73 -15.88 29.16 -9.79
C HIS A 73 -14.89 28.44 -8.84
N GLU A 74 -13.58 28.62 -9.02
CA GLU A 74 -12.54 27.86 -8.29
C GLU A 74 -11.49 28.74 -7.58
N HIS A 75 -11.86 29.95 -7.15
CA HIS A 75 -11.03 30.69 -6.18
C HIS A 75 -11.21 30.04 -4.80
N GLY A 76 -10.32 29.11 -4.43
CA GLY A 76 -10.28 28.49 -3.09
C GLY A 76 -11.38 27.45 -2.84
N ALA A 77 -11.38 26.33 -3.56
CA ALA A 77 -12.44 25.30 -3.47
C ALA A 77 -12.41 24.40 -2.21
N GLY A 78 -11.85 24.86 -1.08
CA GLY A 78 -11.88 24.06 0.14
C GLY A 78 -11.35 24.75 1.40
N THR A 79 -11.47 24.05 2.51
CA THR A 79 -10.93 24.46 3.83
C THR A 79 -9.41 24.44 3.87
N ASP A 80 -8.77 23.69 2.97
CA ASP A 80 -7.33 23.40 3.04
C ASP A 80 -6.54 24.00 1.88
N ILE A 81 -7.17 24.35 0.75
CA ILE A 81 -6.61 25.21 -0.30
C ILE A 81 -7.43 26.49 -0.36
N LEU A 82 -6.88 27.56 0.20
CA LEU A 82 -7.52 28.86 0.37
C LEU A 82 -7.47 29.71 -0.90
N ASP A 83 -6.42 29.58 -1.71
CA ASP A 83 -6.19 30.38 -2.92
C ASP A 83 -5.20 29.69 -3.86
N VAL A 84 -5.28 29.99 -5.15
CA VAL A 84 -4.37 29.47 -6.19
C VAL A 84 -3.93 30.62 -7.08
N LYS A 85 -2.63 30.90 -7.13
CA LYS A 85 -2.08 32.06 -7.86
C LYS A 85 -0.85 31.71 -8.68
N GLN A 86 -0.87 32.09 -9.96
CA GLN A 86 0.35 32.09 -10.77
C GLN A 86 1.25 33.25 -10.31
N VAL A 87 2.52 32.94 -10.06
CA VAL A 87 3.55 33.92 -9.63
C VAL A 87 4.63 34.14 -10.69
N SER A 88 4.66 33.32 -11.75
CA SER A 88 5.58 33.51 -12.88
C SER A 88 5.06 34.55 -13.89
N SER A 89 5.99 35.33 -14.45
CA SER A 89 5.73 36.23 -15.58
C SER A 89 5.43 35.45 -16.87
N SER A 90 4.57 36.02 -17.73
CA SER A 90 4.22 35.42 -19.02
C SER A 90 5.48 35.14 -19.86
N GLY A 91 5.66 33.90 -20.31
CA GLY A 91 6.83 33.44 -21.06
C GLY A 91 7.93 32.74 -20.25
N ALA A 92 7.90 32.83 -18.91
CA ALA A 92 8.76 32.05 -18.02
C ALA A 92 8.13 30.69 -17.67
N ASN A 93 8.91 29.78 -17.08
CA ASN A 93 8.43 28.54 -16.48
C ASN A 93 7.23 28.81 -15.55
N LEU A 94 6.16 28.02 -15.68
CA LEU A 94 4.94 28.26 -14.91
C LEU A 94 5.22 27.98 -13.42
N GLN A 95 4.99 28.99 -12.57
CA GLN A 95 5.07 28.86 -11.12
C GLN A 95 3.73 29.22 -10.51
N VAL A 96 3.18 28.33 -9.68
CA VAL A 96 1.89 28.50 -9.02
C VAL A 96 2.03 28.33 -7.51
N VAL A 97 1.47 29.26 -6.75
CA VAL A 97 1.39 29.20 -5.29
C VAL A 97 -0.02 28.80 -4.87
N LEU A 98 -0.11 27.75 -4.06
CA LEU A 98 -1.33 27.34 -3.35
C LEU A 98 -1.26 27.91 -1.93
N LYS A 99 -2.22 28.75 -1.55
CA LYS A 99 -2.36 29.19 -0.15
C LYS A 99 -3.09 28.13 0.65
N THR A 100 -2.56 27.81 1.82
CA THR A 100 -3.08 26.79 2.73
C THR A 100 -3.12 27.34 4.16
N PRO A 101 -3.94 26.77 5.06
CA PRO A 101 -3.77 27.00 6.49
C PRO A 101 -2.34 26.63 6.95
N PRO A 102 -1.79 27.26 8.01
CA PRO A 102 -0.46 26.97 8.48
C PRO A 102 -0.28 25.50 8.92
N GLU A 103 0.92 24.94 8.71
CA GLU A 103 1.33 23.59 9.15
C GLU A 103 0.51 22.44 8.53
N ARG A 104 0.08 22.63 7.29
CA ARG A 104 -0.61 21.60 6.52
C ARG A 104 0.36 20.66 5.83
N ASN A 105 0.16 19.35 6.04
CA ASN A 105 0.82 18.34 5.23
C ASN A 105 0.22 18.31 3.82
N PHE A 106 1.05 18.07 2.82
CA PHE A 106 0.62 17.91 1.44
C PHE A 106 1.31 16.70 0.80
N ARG A 107 0.69 16.17 -0.24
CA ARG A 107 1.27 15.18 -1.15
C ARG A 107 1.03 15.61 -2.58
N HIS A 108 1.86 15.17 -3.50
CA HIS A 108 1.68 15.44 -4.92
C HIS A 108 2.09 14.22 -5.74
N PHE A 109 1.50 14.08 -6.92
CA PHE A 109 1.76 12.97 -7.83
C PHE A 109 1.30 13.34 -9.24
N MET A 110 1.78 12.59 -10.22
CA MET A 110 1.30 12.70 -11.60
C MET A 110 0.25 11.66 -11.94
N VAL A 111 -0.71 12.07 -12.77
CA VAL A 111 -1.67 11.16 -13.42
C VAL A 111 -1.72 11.49 -14.90
N GLY A 112 -1.01 10.72 -15.73
CA GLY A 112 -0.85 11.03 -17.16
C GLY A 112 -0.17 12.39 -17.38
N ASN A 113 -0.84 13.31 -18.07
CA ASN A 113 -0.35 14.68 -18.26
C ASN A 113 -0.84 15.65 -17.17
N ARG A 114 -1.26 15.15 -16.01
CA ARG A 114 -1.80 15.99 -14.93
C ARG A 114 -0.90 15.95 -13.73
N VAL A 115 -0.70 17.10 -13.11
CA VAL A 115 -0.06 17.20 -11.80
C VAL A 115 -1.13 17.40 -10.75
N VAL A 116 -1.15 16.55 -9.73
CA VAL A 116 -2.11 16.56 -8.65
C VAL A 116 -1.38 16.95 -7.36
N VAL A 117 -1.95 17.88 -6.60
CA VAL A 117 -1.45 18.31 -5.29
C VAL A 117 -2.60 18.23 -4.28
N ASP A 118 -2.49 17.34 -3.31
CA ASP A 118 -3.45 17.18 -2.21
C ASP A 118 -2.92 17.87 -0.95
N VAL A 119 -3.74 18.72 -0.35
CA VAL A 119 -3.50 19.33 0.96
C VAL A 119 -4.39 18.63 1.99
N LEU A 120 -3.78 17.97 2.97
CA LEU A 120 -4.46 17.13 3.95
C LEU A 120 -5.18 17.97 5.01
N ALA A 121 -6.37 17.53 5.44
CA ALA A 121 -7.11 18.12 6.54
C ALA A 121 -6.35 17.91 7.89
N PRO A 122 -6.60 18.71 8.94
CA PRO A 122 -5.98 18.48 10.24
C PRO A 122 -6.45 17.13 10.79
N LEU A 123 -5.55 16.42 11.47
CA LEU A 123 -5.92 15.23 12.24
C LEU A 123 -6.86 15.65 13.37
N ASP A 124 -8.17 15.45 13.19
CA ASP A 124 -9.16 15.59 14.26
C ASP A 124 -8.97 14.44 15.25
N ASN A 125 -8.25 14.72 16.34
CA ASN A 125 -8.12 13.83 17.49
C ASN A 125 -9.41 13.92 18.35
N LYS A 126 -10.44 13.14 17.99
CA LYS A 126 -11.60 12.74 18.81
C LYS A 126 -12.17 11.44 18.19
N GLU A 127 -12.23 10.27 18.80
CA GLU A 127 -12.07 9.78 20.17
C GLU A 127 -11.33 8.44 20.15
N SER A 128 -10.38 8.26 21.05
CA SER A 128 -10.09 6.98 21.71
C SER A 128 -9.40 7.29 23.03
N THR A 129 -10.23 7.48 24.05
CA THR A 129 -9.80 7.50 25.44
C THR A 129 -9.51 6.06 25.88
N THR A 130 -8.23 5.71 26.02
CA THR A 130 -7.80 4.66 26.94
C THR A 130 -6.38 4.96 27.42
N SER A 131 -6.32 5.37 28.70
CA SER A 131 -5.19 5.41 29.64
C SER A 131 -3.76 5.18 29.10
N SER A 132 -2.94 6.22 29.17
CA SER A 132 -1.48 6.10 29.28
C SER A 132 -1.09 5.61 30.69
N PRO A 133 -0.16 4.65 30.82
CA PRO A 133 0.69 4.55 32.00
C PRO A 133 1.92 5.45 31.83
N ASP A 134 2.14 6.24 32.88
CA ASP A 134 3.29 7.09 33.17
C ASP A 134 4.63 6.37 32.95
N SER A 135 5.59 7.02 32.27
CA SER A 135 6.97 6.52 32.11
C SER A 135 7.97 7.55 32.61
N SER A 136 8.53 7.27 33.79
CA SER A 136 9.87 7.73 34.20
C SER A 136 10.78 6.50 34.36
N PRO A 137 12.10 6.65 34.14
CA PRO A 137 12.93 5.62 33.53
C PRO A 137 13.59 4.69 34.54
N VAL A 138 13.68 3.39 34.21
CA VAL A 138 14.55 2.45 34.91
C VAL A 138 15.60 1.91 33.95
N THR A 139 16.84 2.24 34.30
CA THR A 139 18.11 1.80 33.72
C THR A 139 18.26 0.27 33.84
N VAL A 140 18.56 -0.42 32.74
CA VAL A 140 18.98 -1.83 32.75
C VAL A 140 20.47 -1.92 32.46
N LYS A 141 21.21 -2.43 33.45
CA LYS A 141 22.62 -2.82 33.34
C LYS A 141 22.73 -4.20 32.70
N THR A 142 23.68 -4.31 31.79
CA THR A 142 24.26 -5.53 31.21
C THR A 142 24.81 -6.48 32.27
N PRO A 143 24.83 -7.80 31.99
CA PRO A 143 26.12 -8.50 32.04
C PRO A 143 26.34 -9.56 30.94
N LYS A 144 27.60 -9.70 30.54
CA LYS A 144 28.21 -10.83 29.79
C LYS A 144 28.99 -11.72 30.80
N PRO A 145 29.62 -12.85 30.42
CA PRO A 145 29.25 -14.21 30.88
C PRO A 145 30.39 -14.95 31.62
N GLU A 146 30.11 -16.08 32.30
CA GLU A 146 31.13 -17.14 32.42
C GLU A 146 30.60 -18.58 32.67
N LYS A 147 31.36 -19.49 32.04
CA LYS A 147 31.38 -20.95 31.87
C LYS A 147 31.08 -21.90 33.06
N GLN A 148 30.56 -23.09 32.71
CA GLN A 148 31.17 -24.44 32.88
C GLN A 148 30.14 -25.49 32.39
N GLU A 149 30.24 -26.15 31.23
CA GLU A 149 31.14 -27.19 30.71
C GLU A 149 31.02 -28.61 31.31
N LYS A 150 30.72 -29.55 30.39
CA LYS A 150 30.95 -31.01 30.31
C LYS A 150 29.93 -32.00 30.91
N GLU A 151 29.71 -33.20 30.35
CA GLU A 151 29.83 -33.84 29.01
C GLU A 151 29.54 -35.35 29.25
N LEU A 152 29.17 -36.09 28.19
CA LEU A 152 29.20 -37.57 28.01
C LEU A 152 28.12 -38.39 28.74
N GLU A 153 27.50 -39.44 28.19
CA GLU A 153 27.59 -40.15 26.90
C GLU A 153 26.44 -41.19 26.83
N LYS A 154 25.94 -41.48 25.61
CA LYS A 154 25.64 -42.81 24.98
C LYS A 154 24.86 -43.87 25.79
N GLU A 155 23.95 -44.70 25.27
CA GLU A 155 23.76 -45.32 23.94
C GLU A 155 22.45 -46.17 23.99
N PHE A 156 21.72 -46.28 22.85
CA PHE A 156 21.04 -47.49 22.30
C PHE A 156 19.86 -48.16 23.07
N VAL A 157 18.82 -48.79 22.48
CA VAL A 157 18.32 -49.03 21.12
C VAL A 157 16.92 -49.70 21.22
N LYS A 158 16.05 -49.47 20.20
CA LYS A 158 14.92 -50.28 19.62
C LYS A 158 14.12 -51.21 20.55
N THR A 159 12.79 -51.35 20.45
CA THR A 159 11.93 -51.88 19.35
C THR A 159 10.51 -51.93 19.99
N GLY A 160 9.37 -51.60 19.37
CA GLY A 160 8.71 -52.32 18.28
C GLY A 160 7.35 -52.92 18.70
N SER A 161 6.27 -52.49 18.02
CA SER A 161 5.06 -53.24 17.62
C SER A 161 3.91 -53.66 18.58
N VAL A 162 2.72 -53.08 18.32
CA VAL A 162 1.50 -53.71 17.73
C VAL A 162 0.39 -54.35 18.63
N LYS A 163 -0.87 -53.97 18.27
CA LYS A 163 -2.20 -54.68 18.25
C LYS A 163 -3.27 -54.41 19.34
N ASP A 164 -4.43 -53.93 18.85
CA ASP A 164 -5.81 -54.01 19.40
C ASP A 164 -6.32 -55.47 19.55
N PRO A 165 -7.64 -55.81 19.71
CA PRO A 165 -8.88 -55.14 20.21
C PRO A 165 -9.73 -56.03 21.19
N VAL A 166 -10.99 -55.65 21.54
CA VAL A 166 -12.26 -56.45 21.45
C VAL A 166 -13.32 -56.21 22.57
N ALA A 167 -14.50 -55.75 22.11
CA ALA A 167 -15.93 -56.11 22.35
C ALA A 167 -16.69 -56.08 23.72
N ASP A 168 -17.86 -55.40 23.64
CA ASP A 168 -19.26 -55.75 23.99
C ASP A 168 -19.63 -56.61 25.21
N LEU A 169 -20.72 -56.19 25.90
CA LEU A 169 -21.98 -56.93 25.96
C LEU A 169 -23.11 -56.14 26.67
N VAL A 170 -24.31 -56.24 26.06
CA VAL A 170 -25.63 -55.75 26.47
C VAL A 170 -26.29 -56.73 27.47
N VAL A 171 -27.23 -56.27 28.31
CA VAL A 171 -28.58 -56.87 28.57
C VAL A 171 -29.30 -56.15 29.75
N LYS A 172 -30.54 -55.73 29.48
CA LYS A 172 -31.65 -55.26 30.36
C LYS A 172 -32.48 -56.49 30.83
N PRO A 173 -33.34 -56.48 31.88
CA PRO A 173 -34.68 -55.86 31.76
C PRO A 173 -35.40 -55.39 33.06
N ASP A 174 -36.58 -54.80 32.81
CA ASP A 174 -37.56 -54.06 33.64
C ASP A 174 -38.26 -54.80 34.81
N ALA A 175 -38.89 -54.00 35.69
CA ALA A 175 -40.17 -54.31 36.34
C ALA A 175 -40.98 -53.04 36.75
N GLU A 176 -42.32 -53.15 36.67
CA GLU A 176 -43.37 -52.12 36.74
C GLU A 176 -43.84 -51.65 38.15
N LYS A 177 -44.28 -50.37 38.23
CA LYS A 177 -45.49 -49.70 38.83
C LYS A 177 -46.35 -50.43 39.91
N LEU A 178 -47.05 -49.82 40.90
CA LEU A 178 -47.65 -48.50 41.31
C LEU A 178 -48.15 -48.69 42.80
N PRO A 179 -48.89 -47.80 43.52
CA PRO A 179 -48.94 -46.33 43.71
C PRO A 179 -49.10 -45.87 45.21
N SER A 180 -49.11 -44.55 45.51
CA SER A 180 -50.12 -43.91 46.41
C SER A 180 -50.00 -42.36 46.56
N MET A 181 -51.13 -41.69 46.28
CA MET A 181 -51.81 -40.50 46.87
C MET A 181 -51.17 -39.10 47.09
N LYS A 182 -52.01 -38.11 46.71
CA LYS A 182 -52.00 -36.64 46.86
C LYS A 182 -52.30 -36.17 48.30
N ALA A 183 -51.93 -34.91 48.62
CA ALA A 183 -52.84 -33.85 49.11
C ALA A 183 -52.12 -32.49 49.31
N GLU A 184 -52.89 -31.41 49.13
CA GLU A 184 -52.57 -29.97 49.19
C GLU A 184 -52.27 -29.41 50.60
N SER A 185 -51.59 -28.25 50.66
CA SER A 185 -51.93 -27.14 51.57
C SER A 185 -51.29 -25.81 51.12
N VAL A 186 -52.06 -24.73 51.26
CA VAL A 186 -51.87 -23.33 50.83
C VAL A 186 -51.32 -22.46 52.00
N GLU A 187 -51.01 -21.19 51.68
CA GLU A 187 -50.52 -20.03 52.47
C GLU A 187 -48.97 -19.89 52.52
N GLU A 188 -48.33 -18.75 52.22
CA GLU A 188 -48.76 -17.36 52.38
C GLU A 188 -47.93 -16.39 51.49
N GLN A 189 -48.54 -15.26 51.13
CA GLN A 189 -48.07 -14.21 50.22
C GLN A 189 -47.09 -13.22 50.87
N ILE A 190 -46.06 -12.78 50.12
CA ILE A 190 -45.56 -11.39 50.12
C ILE A 190 -45.18 -10.99 48.67
N LEU A 191 -45.84 -9.96 48.14
CA LEU A 191 -45.53 -9.17 46.93
C LEU A 191 -44.74 -7.89 47.32
N PRO A 192 -44.24 -7.04 46.40
CA PRO A 192 -43.48 -7.23 45.14
C PRO A 192 -42.22 -6.30 45.10
N PRO A 193 -41.49 -6.12 43.97
CA PRO A 193 -41.88 -5.06 43.05
C PRO A 193 -41.62 -5.33 41.54
N GLU A 194 -42.45 -4.63 40.77
CA GLU A 194 -42.21 -4.00 39.46
C GLU A 194 -41.81 -4.78 38.21
N LYS A 195 -42.76 -4.71 37.28
CA LYS A 195 -42.76 -5.07 35.86
C LYS A 195 -41.56 -4.55 35.08
N THR A 196 -40.98 -5.44 34.27
CA THR A 196 -40.17 -5.06 33.10
C THR A 196 -41.04 -5.01 31.85
N ILE A 197 -40.74 -4.04 30.99
CA ILE A 197 -41.58 -3.42 29.95
C ILE A 197 -41.71 -4.26 28.65
N LEU A 198 -41.56 -5.60 28.69
CA LEU A 198 -41.63 -6.44 27.49
C LEU A 198 -42.94 -7.22 27.29
N GLU A 199 -43.95 -6.99 28.13
CA GLU A 199 -45.20 -7.77 28.11
C GLU A 199 -46.46 -6.93 27.79
N GLN A 200 -46.32 -5.86 27.01
CA GLN A 200 -47.46 -5.07 26.52
C GLN A 200 -47.25 -4.57 25.09
N ALA A 201 -47.32 -5.50 24.12
CA ALA A 201 -47.76 -5.20 22.75
C ALA A 201 -48.20 -6.48 21.99
N ALA A 202 -49.05 -7.30 22.58
CA ALA A 202 -49.94 -8.19 21.81
C ALA A 202 -51.33 -8.04 22.42
N SER A 203 -52.24 -7.43 21.65
CA SER A 203 -53.65 -7.35 22.01
C SER A 203 -54.17 -8.77 22.28
N VAL A 204 -54.49 -9.05 23.54
CA VAL A 204 -55.00 -10.34 24.01
C VAL A 204 -56.42 -10.53 23.49
N MET A 205 -56.57 -11.25 22.37
CA MET A 205 -57.82 -11.90 22.01
C MET A 205 -57.72 -13.39 22.38
N PRO A 206 -58.69 -13.96 23.14
CA PRO A 206 -58.71 -15.38 23.45
C PRO A 206 -58.92 -16.21 22.17
N PRO A 207 -58.31 -17.40 22.05
CA PRO A 207 -58.41 -18.21 20.84
C PRO A 207 -59.84 -18.72 20.61
N HIS A 208 -60.26 -18.76 19.35
CA HIS A 208 -61.49 -19.43 18.93
C HIS A 208 -61.18 -20.82 18.40
N VAL A 209 -62.00 -21.80 18.77
CA VAL A 209 -61.85 -23.18 18.31
C VAL A 209 -63.11 -23.60 17.56
N ILE A 210 -62.96 -23.89 16.28
CA ILE A 210 -64.00 -24.43 15.42
C ILE A 210 -63.85 -25.94 15.41
N THR A 211 -64.80 -26.67 15.99
CA THR A 211 -64.77 -28.13 16.09
C THR A 211 -65.73 -28.75 15.08
N VAL A 212 -65.23 -29.73 14.32
CA VAL A 212 -66.03 -30.59 13.44
C VAL A 212 -65.90 -32.02 13.97
N SER A 213 -67.02 -32.65 14.33
CA SER A 213 -67.04 -33.99 14.93
C SER A 213 -68.03 -34.91 14.23
N SER A 214 -67.66 -36.16 14.00
CA SER A 214 -68.47 -37.15 13.28
C SER A 214 -68.36 -38.54 13.90
N THR A 215 -69.36 -39.37 13.63
CA THR A 215 -69.40 -40.80 14.02
C THR A 215 -68.65 -41.70 13.05
N GLU A 216 -68.28 -41.20 11.86
CA GLU A 216 -67.47 -41.89 10.86
C GLU A 216 -66.30 -41.02 10.40
N ALA A 217 -65.18 -41.65 10.06
CA ALA A 217 -63.97 -40.95 9.62
C ALA A 217 -64.22 -40.23 8.29
N MET A 218 -63.84 -38.94 8.24
CA MET A 218 -63.96 -38.09 7.05
C MET A 218 -62.64 -37.43 6.71
N GLY A 219 -62.46 -37.12 5.43
CA GLY A 219 -61.41 -36.21 5.00
C GLY A 219 -61.88 -34.76 5.05
N LEU A 220 -60.99 -33.86 5.46
CA LEU A 220 -61.28 -32.43 5.60
C LEU A 220 -60.20 -31.57 4.93
N ALA A 221 -60.61 -30.43 4.40
CA ALA A 221 -59.73 -29.33 4.01
C ALA A 221 -60.26 -28.02 4.58
N ALA A 222 -59.37 -27.12 4.98
CA ALA A 222 -59.74 -25.82 5.48
C ALA A 222 -58.79 -24.76 4.93
N PHE A 223 -59.35 -23.67 4.42
CA PHE A 223 -58.59 -22.59 3.78
C PHE A 223 -59.28 -21.24 3.95
N ARG A 224 -58.48 -20.18 3.91
CA ARG A 224 -58.95 -18.81 3.98
C ARG A 224 -58.98 -18.21 2.57
N ARG A 225 -60.08 -17.52 2.26
CA ARG A 225 -60.22 -16.71 1.05
C ARG A 225 -60.84 -15.37 1.45
N SER A 226 -60.05 -14.31 1.33
CA SER A 226 -60.44 -12.97 1.81
C SER A 226 -60.84 -13.02 3.30
N ASP A 227 -62.02 -12.52 3.65
CA ASP A 227 -62.58 -12.53 4.99
C ASP A 227 -63.40 -13.80 5.31
N TRP A 228 -63.32 -14.85 4.48
CA TRP A 228 -64.03 -16.11 4.69
C TRP A 228 -63.10 -17.27 5.02
N LEU A 229 -63.47 -18.04 6.04
CA LEU A 229 -62.91 -19.35 6.33
C LEU A 229 -63.82 -20.43 5.74
N TRP A 230 -63.23 -21.28 4.90
CA TRP A 230 -63.88 -22.41 4.25
C TRP A 230 -63.47 -23.72 4.91
N ILE A 231 -64.42 -24.62 5.06
CA ILE A 231 -64.25 -25.96 5.62
C ILE A 231 -64.95 -26.93 4.68
N VAL A 232 -64.20 -27.80 4.03
CA VAL A 232 -64.70 -28.73 3.01
C VAL A 232 -64.52 -30.16 3.48
N MET A 233 -65.60 -30.93 3.48
CA MET A 233 -65.63 -32.31 3.95
C MET A 233 -65.95 -33.25 2.78
N ASP A 234 -65.30 -34.41 2.74
CA ASP A 234 -65.37 -35.34 1.60
C ASP A 234 -66.49 -36.40 1.66
N ARG A 235 -67.47 -36.16 2.53
CA ARG A 235 -68.65 -37.02 2.76
C ARG A 235 -69.91 -36.20 2.55
N SER A 236 -70.75 -36.62 1.60
CA SER A 236 -72.02 -35.96 1.27
C SER A 236 -73.15 -36.28 2.25
N THR A 237 -73.02 -37.36 3.03
CA THR A 237 -74.09 -37.90 3.90
C THR A 237 -74.01 -37.44 5.35
N LEU A 238 -72.97 -36.73 5.77
CA LEU A 238 -72.80 -36.28 7.17
C LEU A 238 -73.44 -34.90 7.38
N PRO A 239 -74.46 -34.76 8.26
CA PRO A 239 -75.13 -33.49 8.54
C PRO A 239 -74.43 -32.69 9.66
N VAL A 240 -73.13 -32.88 9.85
CA VAL A 240 -72.38 -32.23 10.94
C VAL A 240 -72.10 -30.79 10.55
N THR A 241 -72.65 -29.84 11.32
CA THR A 241 -72.29 -28.43 11.19
C THR A 241 -71.12 -28.12 12.13
N PRO A 242 -70.06 -27.44 11.66
CA PRO A 242 -68.96 -27.02 12.53
C PRO A 242 -69.46 -26.14 13.69
N GLN A 243 -68.90 -26.34 14.89
CA GLN A 243 -69.27 -25.61 16.11
C GLN A 243 -68.14 -24.69 16.55
N ILE A 244 -68.45 -23.42 16.86
CA ILE A 244 -67.45 -22.43 17.29
C ILE A 244 -67.50 -22.28 18.81
N SER A 245 -66.35 -22.39 19.46
CA SER A 245 -66.16 -22.14 20.90
C SER A 245 -65.17 -20.99 21.12
N GLY A 246 -65.41 -20.14 22.13
CA GLY A 246 -64.56 -18.98 22.48
C GLY A 246 -65.38 -17.75 22.87
N GLU A 247 -64.78 -16.78 23.57
CA GLU A 247 -65.48 -15.62 24.15
C GLU A 247 -66.23 -14.76 23.11
N GLN A 248 -65.79 -14.77 21.85
CA GLN A 248 -66.45 -14.04 20.77
C GLN A 248 -67.04 -14.95 19.68
N ALA A 249 -67.37 -16.20 19.99
CA ALA A 249 -67.96 -17.14 19.02
C ALA A 249 -69.20 -16.56 18.30
N GLY A 250 -69.98 -15.70 18.98
CA GLY A 250 -71.15 -15.03 18.41
C GLY A 250 -70.87 -13.93 17.38
N LYS A 251 -69.61 -13.49 17.20
CA LYS A 251 -69.23 -12.51 16.16
C LYS A 251 -69.02 -13.14 14.78
N PHE A 252 -68.86 -14.46 14.73
CA PHE A 252 -68.76 -15.20 13.46
C PHE A 252 -70.15 -15.29 12.83
N THR A 253 -70.23 -15.18 11.51
CA THR A 253 -71.50 -15.45 10.82
C THR A 253 -71.86 -16.93 10.98
N PRO A 254 -73.16 -17.29 11.04
CA PRO A 254 -73.55 -18.70 11.00
C PRO A 254 -72.97 -19.41 9.78
N PHE A 255 -72.51 -20.65 9.96
CA PHE A 255 -71.94 -21.42 8.85
C PHE A 255 -72.95 -21.60 7.73
N GLN A 256 -72.57 -21.15 6.53
CA GLN A 256 -73.35 -21.37 5.32
C GLN A 256 -72.98 -22.74 4.75
N ARG A 257 -73.95 -23.66 4.74
CA ARG A 257 -73.79 -25.00 4.16
C ARG A 257 -74.02 -24.97 2.66
N MET A 258 -73.15 -25.64 1.91
CA MET A 258 -73.26 -25.83 0.46
C MET A 258 -73.05 -27.30 0.14
N GLU A 259 -73.98 -27.87 -0.62
CA GLU A 259 -73.83 -29.21 -1.17
C GLU A 259 -72.93 -29.14 -2.40
N ILE A 260 -71.89 -29.97 -2.42
CA ILE A 260 -70.96 -30.09 -3.53
C ILE A 260 -70.90 -31.55 -3.98
N LYS A 261 -70.50 -31.78 -5.23
CA LYS A 261 -70.43 -33.14 -5.75
C LYS A 261 -69.40 -33.96 -4.98
N GLY A 262 -69.86 -34.94 -4.21
CA GLY A 262 -69.01 -35.86 -3.44
C GLY A 262 -68.58 -35.36 -2.04
N GLY A 263 -69.14 -34.26 -1.55
CA GLY A 263 -68.82 -33.67 -0.25
C GLY A 263 -69.80 -32.57 0.22
N VAL A 264 -69.45 -31.87 1.29
CA VAL A 264 -70.18 -30.69 1.79
C VAL A 264 -69.17 -29.61 2.13
N ALA A 265 -69.42 -28.36 1.72
CA ALA A 265 -68.62 -27.20 2.09
C ALA A 265 -69.38 -26.30 3.07
N PHE A 266 -68.69 -25.82 4.10
CA PHE A 266 -69.16 -24.81 5.01
C PHE A 266 -68.26 -23.58 4.89
N ARG A 267 -68.85 -22.40 4.95
CA ARG A 267 -68.08 -21.15 5.04
C ARG A 267 -68.64 -20.23 6.11
N THR A 268 -67.74 -19.55 6.82
CA THR A 268 -68.07 -18.50 7.78
C THR A 268 -67.19 -17.29 7.52
N LYS A 269 -67.75 -16.11 7.70
CA LYS A 269 -67.01 -14.86 7.69
C LYS A 269 -66.26 -14.70 9.01
N LEU A 270 -64.97 -14.44 8.92
CA LEU A 270 -64.10 -14.14 10.06
C LEU A 270 -64.38 -12.69 10.53
N PRO A 271 -64.53 -12.45 11.85
CA PRO A 271 -64.61 -11.10 12.38
C PRO A 271 -63.36 -10.28 11.99
N PRO A 272 -63.47 -8.97 11.68
CA PRO A 272 -62.32 -8.15 11.28
C PRO A 272 -61.15 -8.19 12.27
N GLU A 273 -61.46 -8.31 13.56
CA GLU A 273 -60.50 -8.44 14.67
C GLU A 273 -59.62 -9.70 14.54
N THR A 274 -60.10 -10.75 13.86
CA THR A 274 -59.42 -12.04 13.69
C THR A 274 -58.64 -12.18 12.37
N LEU A 275 -58.69 -11.17 11.48
CA LEU A 275 -58.02 -11.25 10.17
C LEU A 275 -56.50 -11.31 10.27
N ASN A 276 -55.91 -10.77 11.33
CA ASN A 276 -54.47 -10.80 11.58
C ASN A 276 -54.04 -11.94 12.52
N MET A 277 -54.97 -12.81 12.92
CA MET A 277 -54.69 -13.96 13.78
C MET A 277 -54.24 -15.18 12.96
N HIS A 278 -53.45 -16.04 13.58
CA HIS A 278 -53.02 -17.31 12.99
C HIS A 278 -54.15 -18.33 13.01
N VAL A 279 -54.30 -19.09 11.92
CA VAL A 279 -55.28 -20.16 11.80
C VAL A 279 -54.55 -21.49 11.62
N TYR A 280 -54.90 -22.52 12.39
CA TYR A 280 -54.26 -23.84 12.30
C TYR A 280 -55.26 -24.98 12.48
N GLY A 281 -54.99 -26.09 11.80
CA GLY A 281 -55.74 -27.33 11.93
C GLY A 281 -55.14 -28.31 12.95
N GLU A 282 -56.00 -29.04 13.64
CA GLU A 282 -55.66 -30.17 14.50
C GLU A 282 -56.67 -31.30 14.36
N GLY A 283 -56.23 -32.52 14.71
CA GLY A 283 -57.06 -33.71 14.67
C GLY A 283 -57.04 -34.42 13.33
N GLY A 284 -58.04 -35.27 13.11
CA GLY A 284 -58.10 -36.20 12.01
C GLY A 284 -59.16 -37.28 12.23
N GLY A 285 -59.65 -37.87 11.15
CA GLY A 285 -60.68 -38.90 11.21
C GLY A 285 -62.03 -38.38 11.74
N LEU A 286 -62.30 -38.60 13.03
CA LEU A 286 -63.60 -38.34 13.67
C LEU A 286 -63.74 -36.93 14.24
N ILE A 287 -62.66 -36.31 14.71
CA ILE A 287 -62.69 -34.99 15.37
C ILE A 287 -61.60 -34.10 14.77
N TRP A 288 -62.02 -32.94 14.31
CA TRP A 288 -61.17 -31.91 13.72
C TRP A 288 -61.37 -30.60 14.47
N ARG A 289 -60.29 -29.87 14.71
CA ARG A 289 -60.32 -28.54 15.31
C ARG A 289 -59.58 -27.57 14.42
N ILE A 290 -60.18 -26.42 14.13
CA ILE A 290 -59.54 -25.30 13.45
C ILE A 290 -59.49 -24.16 14.46
N LEU A 291 -58.28 -23.78 14.84
CA LEU A 291 -58.02 -22.82 15.90
C LEU A 291 -57.62 -21.49 15.27
N VAL A 292 -58.21 -20.40 15.75
CA VAL A 292 -57.90 -19.02 15.36
C VAL A 292 -57.32 -18.35 16.61
N THR A 293 -56.03 -18.02 16.60
CA THR A 293 -55.27 -17.62 17.81
C THR A 293 -54.27 -16.50 17.51
N PRO A 294 -53.87 -15.68 18.50
CA PRO A 294 -52.73 -14.77 18.32
C PRO A 294 -51.37 -15.49 18.36
N ASN A 295 -51.32 -16.74 18.85
CA ASN A 295 -50.08 -17.50 18.99
C ASN A 295 -49.64 -18.19 17.69
N GLU A 296 -48.40 -17.96 17.28
CA GLU A 296 -47.81 -18.68 16.14
C GLU A 296 -47.54 -20.16 16.48
N ARG A 297 -47.79 -21.07 15.54
CA ARG A 297 -47.54 -22.52 15.69
C ARG A 297 -46.37 -22.96 14.80
N SER A 298 -45.51 -23.83 15.31
CA SER A 298 -44.30 -24.36 14.64
C SER A 298 -44.55 -25.38 13.51
N ALA A 299 -45.80 -25.63 13.12
CA ALA A 299 -46.09 -26.59 12.04
C ALA A 299 -45.73 -25.98 10.67
N LYS A 300 -44.77 -26.58 9.97
CA LYS A 300 -44.35 -26.10 8.64
C LYS A 300 -45.31 -26.63 7.55
N PRO A 301 -45.71 -25.80 6.57
CA PRO A 301 -46.50 -26.25 5.45
C PRO A 301 -45.72 -27.23 4.58
N VAL A 302 -46.44 -28.09 3.85
CA VAL A 302 -45.84 -28.99 2.87
C VAL A 302 -45.45 -28.19 1.63
N GLU A 303 -44.15 -28.13 1.36
CA GLU A 303 -43.63 -27.36 0.24
C GLU A 303 -43.91 -28.03 -1.12
N MET A 304 -44.20 -27.18 -2.11
CA MET A 304 -44.39 -27.61 -3.49
C MET A 304 -43.04 -27.90 -4.14
N GLN A 305 -42.93 -29.02 -4.84
CA GLN A 305 -41.74 -29.42 -5.58
C GLN A 305 -42.00 -29.34 -7.08
N ARG A 306 -41.04 -28.79 -7.83
CA ARG A 306 -41.10 -28.79 -9.30
C ARG A 306 -40.48 -30.06 -9.83
N GLN A 307 -41.16 -30.75 -10.74
CA GLN A 307 -40.62 -31.88 -11.49
C GLN A 307 -40.67 -31.57 -13.00
N SER A 308 -39.52 -31.41 -13.63
CA SER A 308 -39.38 -31.06 -15.06
C SER A 308 -38.51 -32.09 -15.78
N SER A 309 -38.87 -32.47 -17.00
CA SER A 309 -38.07 -33.35 -17.86
C SER A 309 -36.95 -32.63 -18.61
N ASN A 310 -37.15 -31.34 -18.92
CA ASN A 310 -36.17 -30.49 -19.59
C ASN A 310 -36.02 -29.15 -18.84
N GLU A 311 -34.87 -28.95 -18.20
CA GLU A 311 -34.59 -27.78 -17.34
C GLU A 311 -34.43 -26.46 -18.09
N THR A 312 -34.36 -26.50 -19.43
CA THR A 312 -34.16 -25.32 -20.28
C THR A 312 -35.44 -24.75 -20.90
N ALA A 313 -36.52 -25.52 -20.89
CA ALA A 313 -37.79 -25.13 -21.50
C ALA A 313 -38.60 -24.22 -20.56
N ALA A 314 -39.20 -23.15 -21.12
CA ALA A 314 -40.04 -22.20 -20.37
C ALA A 314 -41.45 -22.74 -20.08
N ARG A 315 -41.88 -23.77 -20.81
CA ARG A 315 -43.15 -24.50 -20.65
C ARG A 315 -42.88 -25.99 -20.69
N ASP A 316 -42.52 -26.55 -19.55
CA ASP A 316 -42.34 -27.99 -19.35
C ASP A 316 -42.45 -28.33 -17.85
N GLY A 317 -42.94 -29.52 -17.53
CA GLY A 317 -43.00 -30.07 -16.18
C GLY A 317 -44.35 -29.94 -15.46
N LYS A 318 -44.36 -30.49 -14.25
CA LYS A 318 -45.50 -30.57 -13.31
C LYS A 318 -45.08 -30.08 -11.92
N ILE A 319 -46.03 -29.62 -11.12
CA ILE A 319 -45.81 -29.36 -9.68
C ILE A 319 -46.31 -30.56 -8.89
N VAL A 320 -45.51 -30.99 -7.93
CA VAL A 320 -45.79 -32.12 -7.05
C VAL A 320 -45.81 -31.61 -5.62
N TRP A 321 -46.92 -31.81 -4.92
CA TRP A 321 -47.01 -31.64 -3.48
C TRP A 321 -46.92 -33.01 -2.81
N PRO A 322 -45.92 -33.28 -1.94
CA PRO A 322 -45.82 -34.53 -1.20
C PRO A 322 -46.81 -34.59 -0.02
N LEU A 323 -48.09 -34.49 -0.34
CA LEU A 323 -49.21 -34.65 0.60
C LEU A 323 -49.58 -36.15 0.65
N THR A 324 -49.33 -36.78 1.79
CA THR A 324 -49.70 -38.18 2.07
C THR A 324 -51.08 -38.25 2.76
N ALA A 325 -51.81 -39.34 2.56
CA ALA A 325 -53.17 -39.51 3.09
C ALA A 325 -54.21 -38.49 2.53
N VAL A 326 -54.09 -38.16 1.25
CA VAL A 326 -55.11 -37.41 0.48
C VAL A 326 -56.35 -38.28 0.27
N THR A 327 -57.52 -37.81 0.69
CA THR A 327 -58.76 -38.58 0.56
C THR A 327 -59.47 -38.30 -0.77
N LYS A 328 -59.86 -37.06 -1.06
CA LYS A 328 -60.51 -36.66 -2.33
C LYS A 328 -60.08 -35.29 -2.83
N ILE A 329 -60.17 -35.10 -4.14
CA ILE A 329 -60.15 -33.80 -4.81
C ILE A 329 -61.60 -33.44 -5.15
N LEU A 330 -62.06 -32.30 -4.66
CA LEU A 330 -63.44 -31.81 -4.80
C LEU A 330 -63.43 -30.47 -5.51
N GLU A 331 -64.49 -30.19 -6.26
CA GLU A 331 -64.69 -28.88 -6.90
C GLU A 331 -65.78 -28.13 -6.14
N VAL A 332 -65.43 -26.93 -5.68
CA VAL A 332 -66.27 -26.10 -4.83
C VAL A 332 -66.53 -24.77 -5.54
N PRO A 333 -67.77 -24.48 -5.96
CA PRO A 333 -68.11 -23.18 -6.51
C PRO A 333 -68.09 -22.11 -5.41
N ASP A 334 -67.47 -20.96 -5.66
CA ASP A 334 -67.58 -19.81 -4.78
C ASP A 334 -68.78 -18.95 -5.20
N PRO A 335 -69.87 -18.87 -4.41
CA PRO A 335 -71.05 -18.10 -4.79
C PRO A 335 -70.85 -16.58 -4.65
N SER A 336 -69.74 -16.13 -4.05
CA SER A 336 -69.41 -14.70 -3.93
C SER A 336 -68.62 -14.18 -5.13
N VAL A 337 -67.73 -15.00 -5.70
CA VAL A 337 -66.86 -14.61 -6.83
C VAL A 337 -67.29 -15.25 -8.15
N GLY A 338 -67.96 -16.41 -8.10
CA GLY A 338 -68.45 -17.14 -9.26
C GLY A 338 -67.44 -18.10 -9.91
N ASP A 339 -66.25 -18.26 -9.32
CA ASP A 339 -65.21 -19.18 -9.81
C ASP A 339 -65.23 -20.54 -9.10
N MET A 340 -64.45 -21.48 -9.64
CA MET A 340 -64.37 -22.86 -9.14
C MET A 340 -63.05 -23.09 -8.38
N ILE A 341 -63.16 -23.51 -7.13
CA ILE A 341 -62.02 -23.85 -6.27
C ILE A 341 -61.84 -25.37 -6.30
N LYS A 342 -60.65 -25.85 -6.67
CA LYS A 342 -60.27 -27.26 -6.54
C LYS A 342 -59.65 -27.49 -5.16
N VAL A 343 -60.27 -28.34 -4.35
CA VAL A 343 -59.94 -28.55 -2.94
C VAL A 343 -59.51 -30.00 -2.70
N VAL A 344 -58.31 -30.17 -2.13
CA VAL A 344 -57.73 -31.45 -1.75
C VAL A 344 -57.95 -31.67 -0.26
N THR A 345 -58.71 -32.70 0.07
CA THR A 345 -59.04 -33.11 1.44
C THR A 345 -58.06 -34.16 1.97
N MET A 346 -57.78 -34.09 3.28
CA MET A 346 -56.78 -34.90 3.97
C MET A 346 -57.41 -35.75 5.06
N GLU A 347 -56.78 -36.87 5.41
CA GLU A 347 -57.21 -37.73 6.52
C GLU A 347 -56.85 -37.16 7.90
N GLN A 348 -55.79 -36.34 7.99
CA GLN A 348 -55.31 -35.69 9.21
C GLN A 348 -54.89 -34.23 8.94
N ALA A 349 -54.96 -33.39 9.97
CA ALA A 349 -54.73 -31.95 9.86
C ALA A 349 -53.25 -31.54 9.71
N GLY A 350 -52.31 -32.46 9.94
CA GLY A 350 -50.87 -32.17 9.96
C GLY A 350 -50.26 -31.79 8.61
N GLN A 351 -51.02 -31.87 7.51
CA GLN A 351 -50.52 -31.59 6.16
C GLN A 351 -51.39 -30.56 5.45
N PHE A 352 -50.74 -29.48 5.01
CA PHE A 352 -51.41 -28.33 4.42
C PHE A 352 -50.49 -27.53 3.49
N GLY A 353 -51.10 -26.80 2.54
CA GLY A 353 -50.39 -26.01 1.52
C GLY A 353 -49.77 -24.68 2.00
N GLY A 354 -50.19 -24.17 3.16
CA GLY A 354 -49.60 -22.98 3.77
C GLY A 354 -50.17 -21.68 3.22
N MET A 355 -49.36 -20.62 3.21
CA MET A 355 -49.78 -19.26 2.82
C MET A 355 -50.22 -19.15 1.37
N TRP A 356 -51.03 -18.13 1.07
CA TRP A 356 -51.44 -17.81 -0.30
C TRP A 356 -50.23 -17.61 -1.23
N ARG A 357 -50.30 -18.18 -2.43
CA ARG A 357 -49.28 -18.02 -3.48
C ARG A 357 -49.95 -17.82 -4.83
N SER A 358 -49.48 -16.84 -5.60
CA SER A 358 -49.92 -16.66 -6.99
C SER A 358 -48.89 -17.22 -7.96
N LEU A 359 -49.30 -18.20 -8.77
CA LEU A 359 -48.51 -18.72 -9.88
C LEU A 359 -49.14 -18.30 -11.21
N VAL A 360 -48.41 -18.53 -12.30
CA VAL A 360 -48.85 -18.14 -13.66
C VAL A 360 -50.13 -18.88 -14.05
N ASP A 361 -50.19 -20.19 -13.80
CA ASP A 361 -51.29 -21.04 -14.25
C ASP A 361 -52.39 -21.27 -13.20
N PHE A 362 -52.15 -20.94 -11.93
CA PHE A 362 -53.14 -21.09 -10.85
C PHE A 362 -52.78 -20.26 -9.61
N ASP A 363 -53.75 -19.99 -8.74
CA ASP A 363 -53.53 -19.45 -7.40
C ASP A 363 -53.70 -20.54 -6.35
N MET A 364 -52.84 -20.55 -5.35
CA MET A 364 -52.97 -21.36 -4.14
C MET A 364 -53.53 -20.50 -3.02
N LEU A 365 -54.64 -20.93 -2.43
CA LEU A 365 -55.26 -20.27 -1.28
C LEU A 365 -54.54 -20.62 0.01
N GLU A 366 -54.64 -19.73 0.99
CA GLU A 366 -54.07 -19.95 2.33
C GLU A 366 -54.76 -21.14 2.99
N SER A 367 -54.10 -22.29 2.96
CA SER A 367 -54.66 -23.58 3.36
C SER A 367 -54.06 -24.00 4.69
N VAL A 368 -54.91 -24.25 5.68
CA VAL A 368 -54.52 -24.67 7.04
C VAL A 368 -54.74 -26.16 7.28
N ILE A 369 -55.54 -26.81 6.42
CA ILE A 369 -55.68 -28.25 6.28
C ILE A 369 -55.84 -28.54 4.78
N GLY A 370 -55.04 -29.45 4.24
CA GLY A 370 -55.08 -29.79 2.82
C GLY A 370 -54.63 -28.67 1.89
N LEU A 371 -55.17 -28.62 0.68
CA LEU A 371 -54.73 -27.71 -0.37
C LEU A 371 -55.93 -27.18 -1.17
N ALA A 372 -56.03 -25.86 -1.35
CA ALA A 372 -57.07 -25.24 -2.17
C ALA A 372 -56.45 -24.40 -3.30
N ILE A 373 -56.91 -24.63 -4.52
CA ILE A 373 -56.34 -24.08 -5.75
C ILE A 373 -57.44 -23.47 -6.61
N ILE A 374 -57.18 -22.28 -7.14
CA ILE A 374 -58.00 -21.62 -8.15
C ILE A 374 -57.27 -21.72 -9.49
N PRO A 375 -57.78 -22.52 -10.45
CA PRO A 375 -57.19 -22.59 -11.79
C PRO A 375 -57.29 -21.25 -12.52
N LYS A 376 -56.21 -20.79 -13.17
CA LYS A 376 -56.23 -19.68 -14.14
C LYS A 376 -56.30 -20.16 -15.59
N ALA A 377 -56.08 -21.45 -15.80
CA ALA A 377 -56.14 -22.11 -17.10
C ALA A 377 -57.19 -23.23 -17.09
N ASP A 378 -57.99 -23.30 -18.15
CA ASP A 378 -59.10 -24.25 -18.27
C ASP A 378 -58.63 -25.71 -18.37
N ASP A 379 -57.42 -25.95 -18.89
CA ASP A 379 -56.80 -27.27 -19.09
C ASP A 379 -55.92 -27.71 -17.90
N LEU A 380 -56.08 -27.10 -16.72
CA LEU A 380 -55.33 -27.47 -15.51
C LEU A 380 -55.86 -28.77 -14.88
N GLU A 381 -55.03 -29.81 -14.91
CA GLU A 381 -55.32 -31.11 -14.30
C GLU A 381 -54.67 -31.23 -12.90
N ILE A 382 -55.44 -31.72 -11.93
CA ILE A 382 -54.95 -32.09 -10.59
C ILE A 382 -55.19 -33.58 -10.42
N LYS A 383 -54.12 -34.35 -10.21
CA LYS A 383 -54.16 -35.80 -9.99
C LYS A 383 -53.66 -36.12 -8.59
N LYS A 384 -54.29 -37.09 -7.94
CA LYS A 384 -53.81 -37.65 -6.67
C LYS A 384 -53.10 -38.98 -6.91
N THR A 385 -52.00 -39.18 -6.21
CA THR A 385 -51.27 -40.44 -6.07
C THR A 385 -51.34 -40.86 -4.60
N SER A 386 -50.86 -42.05 -4.24
CA SER A 386 -50.80 -42.51 -2.85
C SER A 386 -49.97 -41.61 -1.92
N GLU A 387 -49.01 -40.87 -2.48
CA GLU A 387 -48.03 -40.08 -1.72
C GLU A 387 -47.92 -38.61 -2.15
N THR A 388 -48.59 -38.23 -3.25
CA THR A 388 -48.44 -36.89 -3.85
C THR A 388 -49.72 -36.37 -4.48
N VAL A 389 -49.81 -35.05 -4.60
CA VAL A 389 -50.76 -34.33 -5.46
C VAL A 389 -49.99 -33.68 -6.59
N GLU A 390 -50.35 -34.01 -7.83
CA GLU A 390 -49.68 -33.52 -9.02
C GLU A 390 -50.58 -32.52 -9.75
N ILE A 391 -50.03 -31.35 -10.08
CA ILE A 391 -50.66 -30.33 -10.91
C ILE A 391 -49.92 -30.24 -12.23
N MET A 392 -50.64 -30.36 -13.34
CA MET A 392 -50.06 -30.34 -14.67
C MET A 392 -51.03 -29.75 -15.70
N ARG A 393 -50.48 -29.37 -16.85
CA ARG A 393 -51.23 -29.03 -18.06
C ARG A 393 -50.71 -29.90 -19.21
N PRO A 394 -51.55 -30.29 -20.19
CA PRO A 394 -51.08 -30.99 -21.40
C PRO A 394 -49.99 -30.23 -22.16
N SER A 395 -50.01 -28.89 -22.09
CA SER A 395 -49.02 -28.01 -22.72
C SER A 395 -47.79 -27.67 -21.86
N GLY A 396 -47.68 -28.25 -20.65
CA GLY A 396 -46.66 -27.94 -19.66
C GLY A 396 -46.99 -26.68 -18.84
N LEU A 397 -46.62 -26.67 -17.56
CA LEU A 397 -46.77 -25.48 -16.71
C LEU A 397 -45.69 -24.43 -17.06
N ALA A 398 -46.04 -23.15 -16.92
CA ALA A 398 -45.13 -22.04 -17.14
C ALA A 398 -44.25 -21.80 -15.89
N PHE A 399 -42.93 -22.02 -16.03
CA PHE A 399 -41.98 -21.89 -14.92
C PHE A 399 -40.81 -20.96 -15.25
N SER A 400 -40.26 -20.34 -14.20
CA SER A 400 -38.92 -19.74 -14.23
C SER A 400 -37.85 -20.81 -14.45
N ARG A 401 -36.74 -20.47 -15.11
CA ARG A 401 -35.68 -21.45 -15.45
C ARG A 401 -34.93 -21.88 -14.19
N SER A 402 -34.48 -23.13 -14.12
CA SER A 402 -33.82 -23.70 -12.92
C SER A 402 -32.57 -22.90 -12.50
N LYS A 403 -31.87 -22.29 -13.47
CA LYS A 403 -30.74 -21.37 -13.24
C LYS A 403 -31.13 -20.13 -12.42
N ASP A 404 -32.35 -19.62 -12.59
CA ASP A 404 -32.84 -18.45 -11.87
C ASP A 404 -33.26 -18.80 -10.43
N ILE A 405 -33.64 -20.06 -10.20
CA ILE A 405 -34.05 -20.60 -8.89
C ILE A 405 -32.84 -20.92 -8.02
N ASN A 406 -31.82 -21.62 -8.54
CA ASN A 406 -30.59 -21.93 -7.81
C ASN A 406 -29.86 -20.66 -7.34
N ARG A 407 -29.93 -19.58 -8.12
CA ARG A 407 -29.36 -18.28 -7.76
C ARG A 407 -30.08 -17.59 -6.60
N ARG A 408 -31.39 -17.82 -6.44
CA ARG A 408 -32.16 -17.34 -5.27
C ARG A 408 -31.95 -18.22 -4.04
N LEU A 409 -31.87 -19.55 -4.21
CA LEU A 409 -31.64 -20.47 -3.08
C LEU A 409 -30.27 -20.25 -2.45
N ILE A 410 -29.21 -20.06 -3.25
CA ILE A 410 -27.87 -19.69 -2.75
C ILE A 410 -27.92 -18.33 -2.03
N ARG A 411 -28.76 -17.38 -2.49
CA ARG A 411 -28.97 -16.09 -1.82
C ARG A 411 -29.64 -16.24 -0.44
N THR A 412 -30.55 -17.21 -0.29
CA THR A 412 -31.29 -17.46 0.95
C THR A 412 -30.48 -18.28 1.96
N GLU A 413 -29.74 -19.30 1.52
CA GLU A 413 -28.83 -20.07 2.39
C GLU A 413 -27.69 -19.20 2.96
N VAL A 414 -27.21 -18.21 2.19
CA VAL A 414 -26.19 -17.26 2.68
C VAL A 414 -26.77 -16.26 3.67
N GLN A 415 -28.08 -16.00 3.63
CA GLN A 415 -28.74 -15.08 4.56
C GLN A 415 -28.97 -15.70 5.95
N GLU A 416 -29.05 -17.03 6.05
CA GLU A 416 -29.07 -17.76 7.33
C GLU A 416 -27.67 -17.95 7.94
N VAL A 417 -26.60 -17.87 7.14
CA VAL A 417 -25.21 -17.96 7.63
C VAL A 417 -24.65 -16.59 8.06
N THR A 418 -25.32 -15.49 7.71
CA THR A 418 -24.98 -14.12 8.16
C THR A 418 -25.76 -13.69 9.40
N VAL A 419 -25.80 -14.53 10.44
CA VAL A 419 -26.13 -14.08 11.80
C VAL A 419 -24.86 -14.15 12.63
N ALA A 420 -24.03 -13.12 12.51
CA ALA A 420 -23.05 -12.74 13.51
C ALA A 420 -23.23 -11.23 13.74
N ASP A 421 -23.31 -10.88 15.02
CA ASP A 421 -23.82 -9.63 15.59
C ASP A 421 -23.21 -8.36 15.00
N GLU A 422 -24.00 -7.62 14.23
CA GLU A 422 -24.11 -6.15 14.26
C GLU A 422 -25.30 -5.74 13.37
N PRO A 423 -26.22 -4.87 13.84
CA PRO A 423 -27.31 -4.40 13.01
C PRO A 423 -26.74 -3.53 11.89
N ALA A 424 -26.82 -4.03 10.65
CA ALA A 424 -26.54 -3.22 9.46
C ALA A 424 -27.36 -1.93 9.53
N GLU A 425 -26.69 -0.77 9.46
CA GLU A 425 -27.37 0.51 9.42
C GLU A 425 -28.38 0.54 8.26
N PRO A 426 -29.67 0.79 8.52
CA PRO A 426 -30.67 0.86 7.47
C PRO A 426 -30.48 2.17 6.69
N GLY A 427 -29.81 2.15 5.52
CA GLY A 427 -29.70 3.38 4.73
C GLY A 427 -28.89 3.46 3.43
N LYS A 428 -28.08 2.47 3.04
CA LYS A 428 -27.38 2.52 1.73
C LYS A 428 -27.58 1.24 0.92
N GLU A 429 -28.69 1.17 0.18
CA GLU A 429 -28.79 0.23 -0.92
C GLU A 429 -27.65 0.48 -1.93
N ILE A 430 -26.88 -0.56 -2.26
CA ILE A 430 -25.87 -0.48 -3.32
C ILE A 430 -26.59 -0.19 -4.63
N ARG A 431 -26.41 1.03 -5.15
CA ARG A 431 -26.92 1.41 -6.47
C ARG A 431 -26.12 0.69 -7.55
N ARG A 432 -26.76 -0.29 -8.21
CA ARG A 432 -26.14 -1.04 -9.31
C ARG A 432 -26.28 -0.29 -10.62
N ILE A 433 -25.18 -0.20 -11.36
CA ILE A 433 -25.08 0.37 -12.70
C ILE A 433 -24.81 -0.72 -13.76
N PHE A 434 -24.28 -1.88 -13.36
CA PHE A 434 -24.02 -2.98 -14.28
C PHE A 434 -25.03 -4.13 -14.18
N ASP A 435 -25.45 -4.64 -15.33
CA ASP A 435 -26.30 -5.84 -15.47
C ASP A 435 -25.60 -6.88 -16.35
N PHE A 436 -24.45 -7.33 -15.88
CA PHE A 436 -23.59 -8.23 -16.65
C PHE A 436 -24.28 -9.55 -17.01
N ASP A 437 -25.19 -10.07 -16.20
CA ASP A 437 -25.90 -11.33 -16.51
C ASP A 437 -26.78 -11.22 -17.75
N ARG A 438 -27.50 -10.11 -17.86
CA ARG A 438 -28.32 -9.83 -19.05
C ARG A 438 -27.43 -9.60 -20.26
N TRP A 439 -26.31 -8.91 -20.06
CA TRP A 439 -25.39 -8.53 -21.14
C TRP A 439 -24.51 -9.67 -21.62
N MET A 440 -24.31 -10.73 -20.83
CA MET A 440 -23.57 -11.93 -21.24
C MET A 440 -24.10 -12.56 -22.52
N MET A 441 -25.42 -12.49 -22.77
CA MET A 441 -26.10 -12.96 -23.99
C MET A 441 -25.64 -14.34 -24.49
N GLY A 442 -25.54 -15.33 -23.58
CA GLY A 442 -25.13 -16.69 -23.91
C GLY A 442 -23.60 -16.95 -23.85
N GLY A 443 -22.82 -15.93 -23.49
CA GLY A 443 -21.38 -16.01 -23.29
C GLY A 443 -20.59 -16.17 -24.59
N LEU A 444 -19.31 -16.55 -24.47
CA LEU A 444 -18.38 -16.68 -25.60
C LEU A 444 -18.90 -17.57 -26.75
N LYS A 445 -19.75 -18.57 -26.47
CA LYS A 445 -20.32 -19.46 -27.49
C LYS A 445 -21.33 -18.77 -28.42
N ALA A 446 -22.09 -17.80 -27.89
CA ALA A 446 -23.10 -17.07 -28.65
C ALA A 446 -22.58 -15.71 -29.16
N LEU A 447 -21.37 -15.32 -28.75
CA LEU A 447 -20.83 -13.99 -28.97
C LEU A 447 -20.70 -13.66 -30.46
N GLU A 448 -20.16 -14.57 -31.28
CA GLU A 448 -19.96 -14.35 -32.71
C GLU A 448 -21.29 -14.16 -33.45
N GLU A 449 -22.27 -15.01 -33.14
CA GLU A 449 -23.61 -14.94 -33.73
C GLU A 449 -24.32 -13.64 -33.37
N ASN A 450 -24.33 -13.28 -32.08
CA ASN A 450 -24.92 -12.03 -31.61
C ASN A 450 -24.25 -10.81 -32.25
N GLN A 451 -22.92 -10.83 -32.37
CA GLN A 451 -22.16 -9.76 -33.00
C GLN A 451 -22.52 -9.63 -34.49
N ARG A 452 -22.60 -10.74 -35.22
CA ARG A 452 -23.01 -10.75 -36.63
C ARG A 452 -24.42 -10.18 -36.81
N ILE A 453 -25.37 -10.61 -35.99
CA ILE A 453 -26.76 -10.14 -36.03
C ILE A 453 -26.81 -8.62 -35.81
N LEU A 454 -26.19 -8.12 -34.75
CA LEU A 454 -26.19 -6.69 -34.41
C LEU A 454 -25.52 -5.85 -35.50
N LEU A 455 -24.32 -6.24 -35.96
CA LEU A 455 -23.58 -5.49 -36.99
C LEU A 455 -24.33 -5.47 -38.35
N SER A 456 -24.93 -6.58 -38.76
CA SER A 456 -25.68 -6.65 -40.03
C SER A 456 -26.95 -5.78 -40.01
N GLY A 457 -27.58 -5.62 -38.84
CA GLY A 457 -28.77 -4.79 -38.66
C GLY A 457 -28.50 -3.28 -38.66
N MET A 458 -27.26 -2.84 -38.43
CA MET A 458 -26.92 -1.42 -38.30
C MET A 458 -27.09 -0.63 -39.60
N ALA A 459 -26.90 -1.25 -40.77
CA ALA A 459 -26.91 -0.55 -42.05
C ALA A 459 -28.25 0.12 -42.40
N VAL A 460 -29.35 -0.36 -41.81
CA VAL A 460 -30.72 0.11 -42.07
C VAL A 460 -31.26 0.98 -40.92
N LYS A 461 -30.49 1.15 -39.83
CA LYS A 461 -30.89 1.94 -38.66
C LYS A 461 -30.45 3.41 -38.77
N ASP A 462 -31.20 4.27 -38.11
CA ASP A 462 -30.80 5.67 -37.88
C ASP A 462 -29.69 5.77 -36.83
N LYS A 463 -29.17 6.99 -36.59
CA LYS A 463 -28.02 7.20 -35.71
C LYS A 463 -28.24 6.67 -34.29
N GLU A 464 -29.41 6.91 -33.72
CA GLU A 464 -29.76 6.44 -32.36
C GLU A 464 -29.84 4.92 -32.30
N GLY A 465 -30.49 4.28 -33.29
CA GLY A 465 -30.54 2.82 -33.39
C GLY A 465 -29.16 2.18 -33.57
N ARG A 466 -28.25 2.81 -34.33
CA ARG A 466 -26.86 2.34 -34.47
C ARG A 466 -26.10 2.45 -33.14
N VAL A 467 -26.22 3.58 -32.45
CA VAL A 467 -25.58 3.77 -31.13
C VAL A 467 -26.10 2.76 -30.13
N GLN A 468 -27.40 2.46 -30.11
CA GLN A 468 -27.96 1.43 -29.23
C GLN A 468 -27.36 0.03 -29.48
N ASP A 469 -27.17 -0.35 -30.74
CA ASP A 469 -26.53 -1.62 -31.09
C ASP A 469 -25.04 -1.63 -30.69
N LEU A 470 -24.32 -0.52 -30.88
CA LEU A 470 -22.92 -0.37 -30.45
C LEU A 470 -22.77 -0.48 -28.93
N LEU A 471 -23.66 0.15 -28.17
CA LEU A 471 -23.68 0.02 -26.71
C LEU A 471 -24.01 -1.42 -26.29
N THR A 472 -24.90 -2.09 -27.01
CA THR A 472 -25.23 -3.52 -26.75
C THR A 472 -24.02 -4.41 -27.01
N LEU A 473 -23.28 -4.17 -28.10
CA LEU A 473 -22.01 -4.84 -28.38
C LEU A 473 -20.97 -4.55 -27.31
N ALA A 474 -20.84 -3.31 -26.86
CA ALA A 474 -19.92 -2.96 -25.78
C ALA A 474 -20.26 -3.70 -24.48
N LYS A 475 -21.52 -3.63 -24.02
CA LYS A 475 -22.03 -4.33 -22.83
C LYS A 475 -21.76 -5.84 -22.89
N MET A 476 -21.99 -6.45 -24.05
CA MET A 476 -21.69 -7.87 -24.30
C MET A 476 -20.20 -8.18 -24.14
N ASN A 477 -19.34 -7.37 -24.74
CA ASN A 477 -17.90 -7.58 -24.72
C ASN A 477 -17.31 -7.37 -23.32
N VAL A 478 -17.72 -6.34 -22.57
CA VAL A 478 -17.30 -6.15 -21.17
C VAL A 478 -17.66 -7.37 -20.33
N SER A 479 -18.90 -7.86 -20.45
CA SER A 479 -19.38 -9.01 -19.67
C SER A 479 -18.57 -10.30 -19.93
N ASN A 480 -17.95 -10.40 -21.10
CA ASN A 480 -17.15 -11.54 -21.55
C ASN A 480 -15.62 -11.31 -21.43
N ASP A 481 -15.17 -10.34 -20.61
CA ASP A 481 -13.74 -9.99 -20.43
C ASP A 481 -13.03 -9.54 -21.73
N ARG A 482 -13.75 -8.85 -22.63
CA ARG A 482 -13.24 -8.33 -23.90
C ARG A 482 -13.18 -6.80 -23.89
N GLY A 483 -12.33 -6.26 -23.02
CA GLY A 483 -12.21 -4.82 -22.76
C GLY A 483 -11.80 -3.99 -23.98
N GLN A 484 -10.89 -4.50 -24.82
CA GLN A 484 -10.41 -3.77 -26.01
C GLN A 484 -11.52 -3.58 -27.04
N GLU A 485 -12.29 -4.63 -27.32
CA GLU A 485 -13.40 -4.59 -28.27
C GLU A 485 -14.54 -3.72 -27.74
N ALA A 486 -14.85 -3.83 -26.45
CA ALA A 486 -15.84 -2.97 -25.81
C ALA A 486 -15.46 -1.49 -25.93
N LEU A 487 -14.20 -1.13 -25.65
CA LEU A 487 -13.70 0.23 -25.84
C LEU A 487 -13.82 0.71 -27.29
N GLY A 488 -13.56 -0.16 -28.27
CA GLY A 488 -13.72 0.16 -29.68
C GLY A 488 -15.17 0.55 -30.02
N PHE A 489 -16.13 -0.27 -29.59
CA PHE A 489 -17.55 0.03 -29.81
C PHE A 489 -18.02 1.29 -29.07
N LEU A 490 -17.54 1.53 -27.83
CA LEU A 490 -17.86 2.74 -27.07
C LEU A 490 -17.29 3.99 -27.73
N SER A 491 -16.06 3.92 -28.25
CA SER A 491 -15.43 5.03 -28.96
C SER A 491 -16.25 5.41 -30.20
N TYR A 492 -16.63 4.41 -31.01
CA TYR A 492 -17.45 4.64 -32.20
C TYR A 492 -18.86 5.14 -31.87
N ALA A 493 -19.47 4.66 -30.77
CA ALA A 493 -20.75 5.18 -30.29
C ALA A 493 -20.67 6.66 -29.90
N ALA A 494 -19.57 7.11 -29.28
CA ALA A 494 -19.35 8.52 -28.94
C ALA A 494 -19.05 9.40 -30.18
N GLU A 495 -18.45 8.85 -31.23
CA GLU A 495 -18.26 9.56 -32.51
C GLU A 495 -19.60 9.77 -33.23
N GLU A 496 -20.47 8.75 -33.24
CA GLU A 496 -21.79 8.82 -33.88
C GLU A 496 -22.78 9.73 -33.12
N LEU A 497 -22.75 9.72 -31.78
CA LEU A 497 -23.58 10.57 -30.93
C LEU A 497 -22.77 11.14 -29.74
N PRO A 498 -22.10 12.30 -29.89
CA PRO A 498 -21.23 12.87 -28.86
C PRO A 498 -21.90 13.10 -27.49
N ALA A 499 -23.20 13.38 -27.47
CA ALA A 499 -23.97 13.60 -26.24
C ALA A 499 -24.05 12.34 -25.33
N ILE A 500 -23.80 11.14 -25.85
CA ILE A 500 -23.81 9.92 -25.05
C ILE A 500 -22.66 9.88 -24.03
N ALA A 501 -21.59 10.65 -24.27
CA ALA A 501 -20.42 10.70 -23.40
C ALA A 501 -20.74 11.21 -21.99
N ASP A 502 -21.80 12.00 -21.83
CA ASP A 502 -22.22 12.54 -20.53
C ASP A 502 -23.11 11.60 -19.72
N ASN A 503 -23.55 10.48 -20.32
CA ASN A 503 -24.37 9.49 -19.64
C ASN A 503 -23.54 8.72 -18.58
N PRO A 504 -24.03 8.57 -17.33
CA PRO A 504 -23.31 7.84 -16.27
C PRO A 504 -23.02 6.37 -16.62
N GLU A 505 -23.98 5.64 -17.19
CA GLU A 505 -23.80 4.23 -17.61
C GLU A 505 -22.73 4.12 -18.69
N PHE A 506 -22.72 5.06 -19.65
CA PHE A 506 -21.70 5.10 -20.70
C PHE A 506 -20.29 5.33 -20.12
N ARG A 507 -20.13 6.30 -19.21
CA ARG A 507 -18.84 6.57 -18.54
C ARG A 507 -18.38 5.37 -17.71
N ALA A 508 -19.29 4.76 -16.94
CA ALA A 508 -18.99 3.57 -16.16
C ALA A 508 -18.53 2.40 -17.06
N LEU A 509 -19.23 2.15 -18.18
CA LEU A 509 -18.85 1.13 -19.15
C LEU A 509 -17.49 1.43 -19.79
N LYS A 510 -17.21 2.69 -20.14
CA LYS A 510 -15.92 3.10 -20.70
C LYS A 510 -14.78 2.90 -19.69
N GLY A 511 -15.01 3.28 -18.43
CA GLY A 511 -14.06 3.05 -17.34
C GLY A 511 -13.77 1.58 -17.09
N ALA A 512 -14.81 0.75 -16.95
CA ALA A 512 -14.67 -0.70 -16.78
C ALA A 512 -13.99 -1.36 -18.00
N SER A 513 -14.38 -0.99 -19.22
CA SER A 513 -13.75 -1.49 -20.46
C SER A 513 -12.28 -1.12 -20.52
N ALA A 514 -11.91 0.11 -20.13
CA ALA A 514 -10.53 0.57 -20.07
C ALA A 514 -9.71 -0.20 -19.02
N ALA A 515 -10.31 -0.49 -17.85
CA ALA A 515 -9.66 -1.28 -16.82
C ALA A 515 -9.35 -2.70 -17.31
N LEU A 516 -10.29 -3.34 -18.01
CA LEU A 516 -10.08 -4.68 -18.62
C LEU A 516 -9.09 -4.66 -19.78
N ALA A 517 -9.02 -3.53 -20.50
CA ALA A 517 -8.13 -3.34 -21.64
C ALA A 517 -6.68 -3.00 -21.26
N GLY A 518 -6.34 -2.92 -19.97
CA GLY A 518 -5.01 -2.52 -19.53
C GLY A 518 -4.73 -1.01 -19.70
N LYS A 519 -5.76 -0.19 -19.94
CA LYS A 519 -5.66 1.27 -20.10
C LYS A 519 -6.07 1.95 -18.80
N HIS A 520 -5.30 1.70 -17.75
CA HIS A 520 -5.70 1.99 -16.38
C HIS A 520 -5.79 3.50 -16.09
N GLU A 521 -5.04 4.34 -16.79
CA GLU A 521 -5.11 5.81 -16.69
C GLU A 521 -6.45 6.33 -17.24
N ILE A 522 -6.93 5.73 -18.34
CA ILE A 522 -8.25 6.06 -18.90
C ILE A 522 -9.34 5.56 -17.95
N ALA A 523 -9.19 4.37 -17.40
CA ALA A 523 -10.14 3.83 -16.42
C ALA A 523 -10.24 4.73 -15.19
N PHE A 524 -9.10 5.17 -14.66
CA PHE A 524 -9.02 6.10 -13.54
C PHE A 524 -9.74 7.41 -13.85
N HIS A 525 -9.50 7.97 -15.05
CA HIS A 525 -10.18 9.19 -15.50
C HIS A 525 -11.71 9.07 -15.49
N GLU A 526 -12.24 7.98 -16.06
CA GLU A 526 -13.68 7.81 -16.19
C GLU A 526 -14.34 7.44 -14.85
N LEU A 527 -13.76 6.53 -14.07
CA LEU A 527 -14.35 6.00 -12.83
C LEU A 527 -14.39 7.01 -11.67
N TRP A 528 -13.53 8.03 -11.70
CA TRP A 528 -13.52 9.13 -10.72
C TRP A 528 -14.30 10.37 -11.15
N HIS A 529 -15.06 10.30 -12.24
CA HIS A 529 -15.93 11.40 -12.62
C HIS A 529 -16.98 11.70 -11.53
N PRO A 530 -17.26 12.97 -11.18
CA PRO A 530 -18.19 13.31 -10.09
C PRO A 530 -19.57 12.63 -10.18
N VAL A 531 -20.08 12.46 -11.40
CA VAL A 531 -21.37 11.79 -11.66
C VAL A 531 -21.41 10.32 -11.25
N LEU A 532 -20.23 9.68 -11.10
CA LEU A 532 -20.11 8.27 -10.75
C LEU A 532 -19.86 8.04 -9.26
N MET A 533 -19.63 9.09 -8.47
CA MET A 533 -19.25 8.97 -7.06
C MET A 533 -20.37 8.40 -6.18
N GLU A 534 -21.63 8.47 -6.62
CA GLU A 534 -22.77 7.88 -5.91
C GLU A 534 -22.94 6.36 -6.11
N TYR A 535 -22.20 5.76 -7.05
CA TYR A 535 -22.29 4.33 -7.37
C TYR A 535 -21.15 3.56 -6.69
N THR A 536 -21.44 2.99 -5.52
CA THR A 536 -20.47 2.18 -4.75
C THR A 536 -20.15 0.84 -5.40
N GLU A 537 -20.98 0.36 -6.35
CA GLU A 537 -20.59 -0.77 -7.20
C GLU A 537 -19.32 -0.49 -8.02
N LEU A 538 -19.00 0.78 -8.29
CA LEU A 538 -17.78 1.09 -9.04
C LEU A 538 -16.52 0.97 -8.17
N ASP A 539 -16.64 0.81 -6.86
CA ASP A 539 -15.49 0.72 -5.95
C ASP A 539 -14.65 -0.55 -6.22
N TYR A 540 -15.27 -1.67 -6.63
CA TYR A 540 -14.53 -2.86 -7.08
C TYR A 540 -13.62 -2.53 -8.29
N TRP A 541 -14.12 -1.73 -9.22
CA TRP A 541 -13.40 -1.31 -10.42
C TRP A 541 -12.36 -0.23 -10.12
N ARG A 542 -12.65 0.67 -9.19
CA ARG A 542 -11.73 1.70 -8.68
C ARG A 542 -10.53 1.06 -7.99
N ALA A 543 -10.78 0.17 -7.02
CA ALA A 543 -9.75 -0.57 -6.32
C ALA A 543 -8.90 -1.40 -7.29
N TYR A 544 -9.54 -2.14 -8.21
CA TYR A 544 -8.84 -2.86 -9.27
C TYR A 544 -7.95 -1.93 -10.11
N THR A 545 -8.48 -0.79 -10.56
CA THR A 545 -7.74 0.15 -11.41
C THR A 545 -6.54 0.75 -10.70
N LEU A 546 -6.69 1.15 -9.43
CA LEU A 546 -5.60 1.71 -8.62
C LEU A 546 -4.51 0.68 -8.37
N ALA A 547 -4.87 -0.56 -8.05
CA ALA A 547 -3.89 -1.63 -7.88
C ALA A 547 -3.17 -1.99 -9.19
N MET A 548 -3.80 -1.82 -10.33
CA MET A 548 -3.15 -1.96 -11.63
C MET A 548 -2.27 -0.76 -12.01
N LEU A 549 -2.47 0.39 -11.37
CA LEU A 549 -1.58 1.56 -11.43
C LEU A 549 -0.50 1.54 -10.33
N GLU A 550 -0.38 0.42 -9.60
CA GLU A 550 0.57 0.24 -8.49
C GLU A 550 0.35 1.21 -7.32
N ASP A 551 -0.83 1.84 -7.23
CA ASP A 551 -1.25 2.72 -6.14
C ASP A 551 -2.00 1.91 -5.08
N TRP A 552 -1.24 1.13 -4.33
CA TRP A 552 -1.79 0.15 -3.39
C TRP A 552 -2.46 0.82 -2.19
N GLN A 553 -1.93 1.96 -1.73
CA GLN A 553 -2.51 2.70 -0.60
C GLN A 553 -3.93 3.17 -0.92
N GLN A 554 -4.15 3.83 -2.06
CA GLN A 554 -5.50 4.23 -2.44
C GLN A 554 -6.38 3.04 -2.85
N ALA A 555 -5.79 1.96 -3.40
CA ALA A 555 -6.56 0.76 -3.72
C ALA A 555 -7.22 0.15 -2.48
N VAL A 556 -6.52 0.13 -1.34
CA VAL A 556 -7.06 -0.33 -0.04
C VAL A 556 -8.19 0.59 0.43
N GLU A 557 -8.06 1.91 0.29
CA GLU A 557 -9.12 2.87 0.65
C GLU A 557 -10.41 2.67 -0.17
N MET A 558 -10.28 2.20 -1.41
CA MET A 558 -11.40 1.93 -2.32
C MET A 558 -11.96 0.50 -2.17
N MET A 559 -11.47 -0.31 -1.24
CA MET A 559 -11.94 -1.69 -1.08
C MET A 559 -13.41 -1.74 -0.63
N PRO A 560 -14.28 -2.48 -1.36
CA PRO A 560 -15.66 -2.66 -0.96
C PRO A 560 -15.79 -3.45 0.35
N ARG A 561 -16.75 -3.06 1.20
CA ARG A 561 -17.03 -3.75 2.47
C ARG A 561 -17.83 -5.05 2.30
N ASP A 562 -18.73 -5.04 1.32
CA ASP A 562 -19.52 -6.21 0.90
C ASP A 562 -18.90 -6.76 -0.39
N PHE A 563 -18.81 -8.08 -0.55
CA PHE A 563 -18.32 -8.74 -1.77
C PHE A 563 -19.42 -9.47 -2.55
N THR A 564 -20.68 -9.38 -2.09
CA THR A 564 -21.84 -10.04 -2.71
C THR A 564 -22.05 -9.59 -4.16
N VAL A 565 -21.75 -8.33 -4.49
CA VAL A 565 -21.85 -7.83 -5.87
C VAL A 565 -20.82 -8.50 -6.77
N LEU A 566 -19.56 -8.59 -6.32
CA LEU A 566 -18.47 -9.25 -7.04
C LEU A 566 -18.79 -10.73 -7.28
N MET A 567 -19.31 -11.45 -6.27
CA MET A 567 -19.72 -12.85 -6.43
C MET A 567 -20.85 -13.05 -7.46
N GLY A 568 -21.59 -11.98 -7.78
CA GLY A 568 -22.59 -11.99 -8.83
C GLY A 568 -22.05 -11.73 -10.24
N TYR A 569 -20.79 -11.36 -10.40
CA TYR A 569 -20.20 -11.05 -11.70
C TYR A 569 -20.03 -12.31 -12.56
N PRO A 570 -20.03 -12.17 -13.90
CA PRO A 570 -19.62 -13.24 -14.79
C PRO A 570 -18.25 -13.75 -14.41
N ARG A 571 -18.09 -15.06 -14.50
CA ARG A 571 -16.90 -15.76 -14.05
C ARG A 571 -15.56 -15.18 -14.56
N PRO A 572 -15.38 -14.83 -15.86
CA PRO A 572 -14.14 -14.20 -16.31
C PRO A 572 -13.79 -12.91 -15.57
N LEU A 573 -14.79 -12.11 -15.20
CA LEU A 573 -14.61 -10.86 -14.45
C LEU A 573 -14.34 -11.15 -12.97
N LEU A 574 -15.06 -12.10 -12.37
CA LEU A 574 -14.83 -12.54 -11.00
C LEU A 574 -13.40 -13.05 -10.81
N GLU A 575 -12.89 -13.89 -11.73
CA GLU A 575 -11.52 -14.40 -11.68
C GLU A 575 -10.49 -13.25 -11.70
N LYS A 576 -10.62 -12.33 -12.65
CA LYS A 576 -9.65 -11.24 -12.85
C LYS A 576 -9.69 -10.21 -11.71
N ILE A 577 -10.88 -9.72 -11.37
CA ILE A 577 -11.07 -8.68 -10.35
C ILE A 577 -10.89 -9.27 -8.96
N GLY A 578 -11.43 -10.47 -8.71
CA GLY A 578 -11.35 -11.14 -7.41
C GLY A 578 -9.93 -11.45 -6.98
N LEU A 579 -9.07 -11.97 -7.87
CA LEU A 579 -7.66 -12.19 -7.55
C LEU A 579 -6.95 -10.89 -7.17
N LYS A 580 -7.21 -9.79 -7.90
CA LYS A 580 -6.59 -8.50 -7.62
C LYS A 580 -7.08 -7.88 -6.31
N LEU A 581 -8.38 -7.97 -6.00
CA LEU A 581 -8.94 -7.52 -4.72
C LEU A 581 -8.42 -8.35 -3.54
N ALA A 582 -8.21 -9.66 -3.73
CA ALA A 582 -7.54 -10.49 -2.74
C ALA A 582 -6.07 -10.08 -2.52
N GLU A 583 -5.35 -9.72 -3.58
CA GLU A 583 -3.98 -9.17 -3.48
C GLU A 583 -3.97 -7.84 -2.71
N ILE A 584 -4.93 -6.93 -2.95
CA ILE A 584 -5.08 -5.68 -2.20
C ILE A 584 -5.30 -5.98 -0.71
N ALA A 585 -6.24 -6.86 -0.37
CA ALA A 585 -6.53 -7.24 1.01
C ALA A 585 -5.30 -7.86 1.71
N LEU A 586 -4.53 -8.71 1.02
CA LEU A 586 -3.30 -9.29 1.57
C LEU A 586 -2.23 -8.23 1.81
N ARG A 587 -2.06 -7.26 0.90
CA ARG A 587 -1.09 -6.18 1.09
C ARG A 587 -1.43 -5.29 2.29
N SER A 588 -2.71 -5.15 2.65
CA SER A 588 -3.15 -4.47 3.88
C SER A 588 -3.17 -5.35 5.13
N GLY A 589 -2.75 -6.62 5.04
CA GLY A 589 -2.76 -7.57 6.16
C GLY A 589 -4.14 -8.19 6.48
N ASP A 590 -5.14 -8.00 5.62
CA ASP A 590 -6.47 -8.60 5.77
C ASP A 590 -6.54 -9.97 5.07
N GLY A 591 -5.84 -10.95 5.66
CA GLY A 591 -5.86 -12.34 5.20
C GLY A 591 -7.24 -13.00 5.30
N THR A 592 -8.16 -12.46 6.12
CA THR A 592 -9.51 -13.02 6.29
C THR A 592 -10.38 -12.73 5.09
N THR A 593 -10.43 -11.46 4.65
CA THR A 593 -11.17 -11.06 3.45
C THR A 593 -10.58 -11.69 2.21
N ALA A 594 -9.25 -11.68 2.07
CA ALA A 594 -8.57 -12.36 0.97
C ALA A 594 -8.92 -13.85 0.91
N GLY A 595 -8.84 -14.55 2.04
CA GLY A 595 -9.19 -15.98 2.13
C GLY A 595 -10.63 -16.27 1.70
N LYS A 596 -11.60 -15.40 2.05
CA LYS A 596 -13.00 -15.54 1.61
C LYS A 596 -13.15 -15.40 0.10
N VAL A 597 -12.53 -14.39 -0.51
CA VAL A 597 -12.58 -14.17 -1.97
C VAL A 597 -11.93 -15.35 -2.71
N LEU A 598 -10.75 -15.80 -2.25
CA LEU A 598 -10.03 -16.92 -2.86
C LEU A 598 -10.77 -18.25 -2.70
N ALA A 599 -11.46 -18.48 -1.57
CA ALA A 599 -12.26 -19.69 -1.35
C ALA A 599 -13.41 -19.85 -2.37
N VAL A 600 -13.97 -18.75 -2.88
CA VAL A 600 -14.97 -18.80 -3.96
C VAL A 600 -14.34 -19.33 -5.25
N LEU A 601 -13.15 -18.84 -5.61
CA LEU A 601 -12.42 -19.30 -6.80
C LEU A 601 -11.94 -20.76 -6.66
N GLU A 602 -11.54 -21.16 -5.45
CA GLU A 602 -11.07 -22.52 -5.15
C GLU A 602 -12.16 -23.58 -5.38
N LYS A 603 -13.44 -23.28 -5.08
CA LYS A 603 -14.56 -24.20 -5.35
C LYS A 603 -14.69 -24.58 -6.83
N GLU A 604 -14.23 -23.71 -7.72
CA GLU A 604 -14.30 -23.92 -9.17
C GLU A 604 -12.93 -24.23 -9.81
N ARG A 605 -11.92 -24.54 -8.99
CA ARG A 605 -10.52 -24.73 -9.40
C ARG A 605 -10.33 -25.57 -10.65
N ALA A 606 -11.06 -26.69 -10.78
CA ALA A 606 -10.96 -27.60 -11.92
C ALA A 606 -11.26 -26.93 -13.27
N SER A 607 -12.01 -25.84 -13.25
CA SER A 607 -12.42 -25.13 -14.44
C SER A 607 -11.57 -23.89 -14.73
N LEU A 608 -10.73 -23.45 -13.78
CA LEU A 608 -9.85 -22.29 -13.92
C LEU A 608 -8.72 -22.54 -14.93
N LYS A 609 -8.37 -21.49 -15.68
CA LYS A 609 -7.22 -21.53 -16.60
C LYS A 609 -5.92 -21.68 -15.80
N SER A 610 -4.88 -22.20 -16.44
CA SER A 610 -3.61 -22.53 -15.75
C SER A 610 -2.98 -21.34 -15.03
N TRP A 611 -2.94 -20.18 -15.68
CA TRP A 611 -2.41 -18.95 -15.09
C TRP A 611 -3.28 -18.39 -13.95
N THR A 612 -4.61 -18.53 -14.05
CA THR A 612 -5.53 -18.15 -12.96
C THR A 612 -5.32 -19.03 -11.73
N ARG A 613 -5.08 -20.34 -11.93
CA ARG A 613 -4.72 -21.26 -10.85
C ARG A 613 -3.39 -20.89 -10.20
N ALA A 614 -2.38 -20.55 -11.00
CA ALA A 614 -1.10 -20.11 -10.47
C ALA A 614 -1.22 -18.85 -9.59
N GLY A 615 -2.09 -17.90 -9.99
CA GLY A 615 -2.38 -16.73 -9.17
C GLY A 615 -3.16 -17.01 -7.90
N LEU A 616 -4.12 -17.94 -7.96
CA LEU A 616 -4.83 -18.43 -6.79
C LEU A 616 -3.85 -19.06 -5.78
N ASP A 617 -2.96 -19.94 -6.26
CA ASP A 617 -1.97 -20.64 -5.42
C ASP A 617 -0.98 -19.67 -4.78
N TYR A 618 -0.52 -18.66 -5.53
CA TYR A 618 0.39 -17.65 -5.01
C TYR A 618 -0.23 -16.90 -3.84
N LEU A 619 -1.48 -16.42 -4.03
CA LEU A 619 -2.19 -15.66 -3.00
C LEU A 619 -2.63 -16.53 -1.82
N GLN A 620 -2.96 -17.80 -2.04
CA GLN A 620 -3.18 -18.76 -0.95
C GLN A 620 -1.91 -18.96 -0.12
N GLY A 621 -0.74 -19.09 -0.76
CA GLY A 621 0.54 -19.14 -0.05
C GLY A 621 0.77 -17.90 0.82
N GLU A 622 0.40 -16.71 0.32
CA GLU A 622 0.51 -15.47 1.09
C GLU A 622 -0.48 -15.41 2.26
N VAL A 623 -1.72 -15.92 2.10
CA VAL A 623 -2.66 -16.11 3.22
C VAL A 623 -2.03 -17.00 4.30
N HIS A 624 -1.43 -18.13 3.92
CA HIS A 624 -0.79 -19.06 4.85
C HIS A 624 0.42 -18.42 5.54
N ARG A 625 1.27 -17.67 4.81
CA ARG A 625 2.39 -16.93 5.40
C ARG A 625 1.93 -15.94 6.47
N GLN A 626 0.86 -15.17 6.20
CA GLN A 626 0.32 -14.20 7.16
C GLN A 626 -0.31 -14.86 8.39
N LYS A 627 -0.79 -16.10 8.28
CA LYS A 627 -1.27 -16.92 9.41
C LYS A 627 -0.16 -17.60 10.21
N GLY A 628 1.09 -17.55 9.74
CA GLY A 628 2.22 -18.28 10.32
C GLY A 628 2.32 -19.75 9.90
N GLU A 629 1.54 -20.18 8.90
CA GLU A 629 1.53 -21.55 8.35
C GLU A 629 2.63 -21.70 7.28
N PHE A 630 3.88 -21.48 7.68
CA PHE A 630 5.02 -21.32 6.75
C PHE A 630 5.30 -22.53 5.87
N ASP A 631 5.09 -23.76 6.36
CA ASP A 631 5.32 -24.97 5.56
C ASP A 631 4.32 -25.09 4.39
N GLN A 632 3.07 -24.66 4.60
CA GLN A 632 2.05 -24.63 3.55
C GLN A 632 2.35 -23.55 2.51
N ALA A 633 2.77 -22.37 2.96
CA ALA A 633 3.23 -21.30 2.08
C ALA A 633 4.45 -21.74 1.24
N ARG A 634 5.44 -22.37 1.87
CA ARG A 634 6.65 -22.89 1.21
C ARG A 634 6.28 -23.90 0.13
N GLN A 635 5.40 -24.85 0.42
CA GLN A 635 4.97 -25.86 -0.55
C GLN A 635 4.30 -25.22 -1.77
N LEU A 636 3.32 -24.34 -1.55
CA LEU A 636 2.61 -23.65 -2.64
C LEU A 636 3.55 -22.83 -3.52
N TRP A 637 4.47 -22.07 -2.92
CA TRP A 637 5.42 -21.24 -3.68
C TRP A 637 6.53 -22.05 -4.36
N SER A 638 6.97 -23.16 -3.77
CA SER A 638 7.89 -24.11 -4.40
C SER A 638 7.30 -24.67 -5.69
N ASP A 639 6.05 -25.12 -5.65
CA ASP A 639 5.36 -25.66 -6.83
C ASP A 639 5.22 -24.59 -7.94
N LEU A 640 5.00 -23.33 -7.58
CA LEU A 640 4.97 -22.21 -8.52
C LEU A 640 6.34 -21.86 -9.11
N SER A 641 7.41 -21.91 -8.31
CA SER A 641 8.77 -21.58 -8.74
C SER A 641 9.31 -22.51 -9.84
N SER A 642 8.72 -23.71 -9.97
CA SER A 642 9.01 -24.68 -11.03
C SER A 642 7.90 -24.76 -12.11
N GLY A 643 6.87 -23.93 -11.99
CA GLY A 643 5.70 -23.90 -12.87
C GLY A 643 5.99 -23.37 -14.27
N HIS A 644 4.96 -23.38 -15.13
CA HIS A 644 5.07 -22.93 -16.54
C HIS A 644 4.68 -21.45 -16.74
N ASP A 645 4.07 -20.82 -15.73
CA ASP A 645 3.64 -19.42 -15.81
C ASP A 645 4.76 -18.50 -15.32
N ASP A 646 5.33 -17.68 -16.21
CA ASP A 646 6.53 -16.89 -15.90
C ASP A 646 6.31 -15.84 -14.80
N LEU A 647 5.12 -15.21 -14.77
CA LEU A 647 4.78 -14.21 -13.75
C LEU A 647 4.75 -14.86 -12.37
N TYR A 648 4.03 -15.97 -12.22
CA TYR A 648 3.90 -16.62 -10.91
C TYR A 648 5.11 -17.47 -10.53
N ARG A 649 5.92 -17.88 -11.50
CA ARG A 649 7.26 -18.44 -11.26
C ARG A 649 8.17 -17.39 -10.63
N ALA A 650 8.15 -16.15 -11.14
CA ALA A 650 8.91 -15.04 -10.57
C ALA A 650 8.37 -14.60 -9.20
N LYS A 651 7.05 -14.38 -9.07
CA LYS A 651 6.42 -14.01 -7.79
C LYS A 651 6.63 -15.08 -6.71
N GLY A 652 6.36 -16.34 -7.04
CA GLY A 652 6.56 -17.48 -6.13
C GLY A 652 8.03 -17.68 -5.77
N GLY A 653 8.93 -17.58 -6.75
CA GLY A 653 10.38 -17.67 -6.52
C GLY A 653 10.92 -16.58 -5.60
N LEU A 654 10.47 -15.33 -5.76
CA LEU A 654 10.81 -14.23 -4.85
C LEU A 654 10.30 -14.52 -3.45
N ALA A 655 9.00 -14.82 -3.29
CA ALA A 655 8.38 -15.07 -2.00
C ALA A 655 9.01 -16.25 -1.26
N LEU A 656 9.27 -17.36 -1.96
CA LEU A 656 9.96 -18.53 -1.44
C LEU A 656 11.38 -18.20 -0.96
N THR A 657 12.14 -17.47 -1.78
CA THR A 657 13.53 -17.09 -1.44
C THR A 657 13.56 -16.21 -0.19
N MET A 658 12.64 -15.24 -0.07
CA MET A 658 12.56 -14.39 1.12
C MET A 658 12.18 -15.19 2.37
N LEU A 659 11.21 -16.11 2.25
CA LEU A 659 10.77 -16.95 3.36
C LEU A 659 11.90 -17.86 3.86
N GLU A 660 12.59 -18.56 2.96
CA GLU A 660 13.68 -19.46 3.31
C GLU A 660 14.88 -18.72 3.91
N LEU A 661 15.21 -17.52 3.39
CA LEU A 661 16.27 -16.69 3.96
C LEU A 661 15.91 -16.23 5.37
N GLN A 662 14.66 -15.77 5.59
CA GLN A 662 14.19 -15.32 6.90
C GLN A 662 14.25 -16.45 7.96
N HIS A 663 14.03 -17.70 7.55
CA HIS A 663 14.10 -18.87 8.44
C HIS A 663 15.50 -19.51 8.53
N GLY A 664 16.48 -19.03 7.78
CA GLY A 664 17.84 -19.56 7.75
C GLY A 664 17.99 -20.90 7.01
N ASP A 665 17.01 -21.25 6.16
CA ASP A 665 17.07 -22.45 5.31
C ASP A 665 18.06 -22.30 4.15
N ILE A 666 18.32 -21.05 3.73
CA ILE A 666 19.31 -20.68 2.73
C ILE A 666 20.22 -19.55 3.22
N THR A 667 21.43 -19.48 2.67
CA THR A 667 22.38 -18.38 2.96
C THR A 667 22.06 -17.14 2.12
N LEU A 668 22.65 -16.00 2.50
CA LEU A 668 22.54 -14.75 1.75
C LEU A 668 23.07 -14.90 0.32
N GLU A 669 24.17 -15.64 0.12
CA GLU A 669 24.74 -15.93 -1.21
C GLU A 669 23.75 -16.71 -2.07
N GLN A 670 23.12 -17.75 -1.50
CA GLN A 670 22.12 -18.55 -2.21
C GLN A 670 20.88 -17.72 -2.57
N ALA A 671 20.47 -16.81 -1.70
CA ALA A 671 19.37 -15.89 -1.98
C ALA A 671 19.73 -14.94 -3.13
N ILE A 672 20.94 -14.37 -3.14
CA ILE A 672 21.45 -13.53 -4.23
C ILE A 672 21.45 -14.29 -5.56
N ASP A 673 21.99 -15.51 -5.60
CA ASP A 673 22.04 -16.33 -6.82
C ASP A 673 20.65 -16.59 -7.39
N ARG A 674 19.67 -16.90 -6.52
CA ARG A 674 18.27 -17.08 -6.92
C ARG A 674 17.66 -15.80 -7.46
N LEU A 675 17.85 -14.66 -6.77
CA LEU A 675 17.32 -13.36 -7.21
C LEU A 675 17.96 -12.89 -8.53
N GLU A 676 19.26 -13.15 -8.75
CA GLU A 676 19.88 -12.89 -10.06
C GLU A 676 19.22 -13.71 -11.17
N GLY A 677 18.92 -14.98 -10.91
CA GLY A 677 18.14 -15.82 -11.82
C GLY A 677 16.76 -15.22 -12.15
N LEU A 678 16.06 -14.67 -11.16
CA LEU A 678 14.74 -14.04 -11.36
C LEU A 678 14.78 -12.80 -12.27
N ARG A 679 15.88 -12.03 -12.28
CA ARG A 679 16.04 -10.88 -13.21
C ARG A 679 16.11 -11.27 -14.68
N TYR A 680 16.48 -12.52 -14.98
CA TYR A 680 16.44 -13.05 -16.34
C TYR A 680 15.05 -13.61 -16.68
N LEU A 681 14.25 -13.94 -15.66
CA LEU A 681 12.92 -14.53 -15.83
C LEU A 681 11.83 -13.49 -16.08
N TRP A 682 11.88 -12.33 -15.41
CA TRP A 682 10.82 -11.32 -15.47
C TRP A 682 11.36 -9.89 -15.50
N ARG A 683 10.75 -9.01 -16.29
CA ARG A 683 11.20 -7.62 -16.51
C ARG A 683 10.06 -6.64 -16.79
N GLY A 684 10.23 -5.39 -16.37
CA GLY A 684 9.51 -4.21 -16.86
C GLY A 684 8.45 -3.60 -15.93
N ASP A 685 8.32 -4.06 -14.68
CA ASP A 685 7.24 -3.65 -13.76
C ASP A 685 7.68 -3.60 -12.27
N GLU A 686 6.75 -3.34 -11.34
CA GLU A 686 7.00 -3.35 -9.88
C GLU A 686 7.67 -4.63 -9.40
N LEU A 687 7.39 -5.79 -10.01
CA LEU A 687 7.98 -7.05 -9.59
C LEU A 687 9.49 -7.07 -9.87
N GLU A 688 9.92 -6.60 -11.04
CA GLU A 688 11.35 -6.44 -11.33
C GLU A 688 11.99 -5.42 -10.38
N ALA A 689 11.33 -4.27 -10.14
CA ALA A 689 11.83 -3.26 -9.21
C ALA A 689 11.99 -3.84 -7.79
N ARG A 690 11.05 -4.67 -7.32
CA ARG A 690 11.12 -5.34 -6.01
C ARG A 690 12.21 -6.41 -5.96
N ILE A 691 12.42 -7.18 -7.02
CA ILE A 691 13.53 -8.14 -7.12
C ILE A 691 14.86 -7.39 -7.04
N ASN A 692 15.01 -6.32 -7.81
CA ASN A 692 16.22 -5.49 -7.80
C ASN A 692 16.42 -4.78 -6.45
N TYR A 693 15.35 -4.34 -5.79
CA TYR A 693 15.43 -3.78 -4.45
C TYR A 693 16.04 -4.76 -3.46
N MET A 694 15.49 -5.98 -3.37
CA MET A 694 16.00 -7.03 -2.47
C MET A 694 17.43 -7.43 -2.84
N LEU A 695 17.72 -7.58 -4.13
CA LEU A 695 19.06 -7.92 -4.61
C LEU A 695 20.08 -6.82 -4.28
N GLY A 696 19.72 -5.56 -4.50
CA GLY A 696 20.54 -4.39 -4.17
C GLY A 696 20.87 -4.35 -2.68
N LYS A 697 19.86 -4.53 -1.82
CA LYS A 697 20.02 -4.64 -0.37
C LYS A 697 20.97 -5.77 0.03
N PHE A 698 20.78 -6.97 -0.49
CA PHE A 698 21.65 -8.10 -0.19
C PHE A 698 23.10 -7.89 -0.67
N TYR A 699 23.30 -7.17 -1.78
CA TYR A 699 24.63 -6.77 -2.20
C TYR A 699 25.30 -5.77 -1.26
N LEU A 700 24.54 -4.83 -0.68
CA LEU A 700 25.07 -3.94 0.35
C LEU A 700 25.43 -4.70 1.63
N GLU A 701 24.65 -5.70 2.01
CA GLU A 701 24.92 -6.58 3.16
C GLU A 701 26.16 -7.47 2.96
N GLN A 702 26.59 -7.72 1.72
CA GLN A 702 27.84 -8.41 1.37
C GLN A 702 29.02 -7.46 1.08
N ASP A 703 28.93 -6.19 1.50
CA ASP A 703 29.95 -5.15 1.25
C ASP A 703 30.25 -4.89 -0.23
N LYS A 704 29.36 -5.29 -1.15
CA LYS A 704 29.46 -5.03 -2.60
C LYS A 704 28.75 -3.72 -2.95
N TYR A 705 29.21 -2.61 -2.36
CA TYR A 705 28.50 -1.33 -2.33
C TYR A 705 28.14 -0.77 -3.71
N LEU A 706 29.10 -0.71 -4.65
CA LEU A 706 28.87 -0.20 -6.00
C LEU A 706 27.80 -1.02 -6.74
N LYS A 707 27.87 -2.35 -6.65
CA LYS A 707 26.90 -3.24 -7.30
C LYS A 707 25.52 -3.08 -6.66
N GLY A 708 25.45 -3.04 -5.33
CA GLY A 708 24.20 -2.85 -4.59
C GLY A 708 23.52 -1.54 -4.95
N LEU A 709 24.22 -0.41 -4.82
CA LEU A 709 23.69 0.93 -5.13
C LEU A 709 23.31 1.06 -6.62
N SER A 710 24.07 0.47 -7.53
CA SER A 710 23.74 0.49 -8.97
C SER A 710 22.44 -0.26 -9.26
N ILE A 711 22.25 -1.44 -8.66
CA ILE A 711 21.00 -2.21 -8.81
C ILE A 711 19.80 -1.47 -8.18
N LEU A 712 20.01 -0.77 -7.05
CA LEU A 712 18.97 0.09 -6.47
C LEU A 712 18.62 1.26 -7.41
N ARG A 713 19.60 1.88 -8.07
CA ARG A 713 19.38 2.91 -9.09
C ARG A 713 18.53 2.40 -10.25
N ASP A 714 18.84 1.18 -10.72
CA ASP A 714 18.07 0.52 -11.78
C ASP A 714 16.61 0.29 -11.33
N ALA A 715 16.40 -0.18 -10.09
CA ALA A 715 15.07 -0.39 -9.53
C ALA A 715 14.23 0.91 -9.47
N ILE A 716 14.83 2.04 -9.07
CA ILE A 716 14.17 3.36 -9.06
C ILE A 716 13.80 3.78 -10.48
N THR A 717 14.71 3.58 -11.44
CA THR A 717 14.51 4.00 -12.84
C THR A 717 13.37 3.22 -13.51
N MET A 718 13.15 1.97 -13.12
CA MET A 718 12.10 1.12 -13.65
C MET A 718 10.69 1.53 -13.21
N SER A 719 10.52 1.96 -11.95
CA SER A 719 9.22 2.39 -11.45
C SER A 719 9.34 3.65 -10.55
N PRO A 720 9.65 4.83 -11.12
CA PRO A 720 9.99 6.03 -10.33
C PRO A 720 8.83 6.57 -9.47
N GLU A 721 7.59 6.43 -9.95
CA GLU A 721 6.41 7.02 -9.33
C GLU A 721 5.67 6.05 -8.39
N SER A 722 6.02 4.76 -8.41
CA SER A 722 5.41 3.76 -7.52
C SER A 722 5.87 3.93 -6.08
N ASP A 723 5.11 3.34 -5.17
CA ASP A 723 5.47 3.29 -3.74
C ASP A 723 6.80 2.56 -3.54
N VAL A 724 7.08 1.51 -4.32
CA VAL A 724 8.35 0.78 -4.28
C VAL A 724 9.49 1.67 -4.74
N GLY A 725 9.35 2.40 -5.85
CA GLY A 725 10.41 3.31 -6.32
C GLY A 725 10.78 4.36 -5.29
N LYS A 726 9.78 4.95 -4.63
CA LYS A 726 9.97 5.91 -3.53
C LYS A 726 10.68 5.27 -2.33
N GLU A 727 10.27 4.07 -1.93
CA GLU A 727 10.90 3.31 -0.84
C GLU A 727 12.38 3.04 -1.17
N VAL A 728 12.67 2.54 -2.37
CA VAL A 728 14.03 2.26 -2.83
C VAL A 728 14.88 3.54 -2.84
N ALA A 729 14.34 4.67 -3.29
CA ALA A 729 15.05 5.95 -3.32
C ALA A 729 15.37 6.51 -1.93
N VAL A 730 14.52 6.24 -0.93
CA VAL A 730 14.80 6.56 0.48
C VAL A 730 15.90 5.64 1.00
N TYR A 731 15.71 4.32 0.86
CA TYR A 731 16.68 3.32 1.32
C TYR A 731 18.08 3.51 0.71
N MET A 732 18.15 3.83 -0.59
CA MET A 732 19.40 4.07 -1.30
C MET A 732 20.14 5.30 -0.77
N ARG A 733 19.43 6.40 -0.49
CA ARG A 733 20.03 7.61 0.12
C ARG A 733 20.53 7.35 1.54
N GLU A 734 19.71 6.69 2.35
CA GLU A 734 20.07 6.36 3.74
C GLU A 734 21.28 5.42 3.78
N SER A 735 21.28 4.38 2.96
CA SER A 735 22.40 3.43 2.87
C SER A 735 23.68 4.12 2.38
N PHE A 736 23.59 5.00 1.38
CA PHE A 736 24.73 5.78 0.90
C PHE A 736 25.30 6.70 1.99
N ARG A 737 24.42 7.42 2.69
CA ARG A 737 24.81 8.29 3.80
C ARG A 737 25.51 7.49 4.90
N ASP A 738 24.86 6.43 5.36
CA ASP A 738 25.34 5.65 6.50
C ASP A 738 26.67 4.97 6.16
N LEU A 739 26.83 4.49 4.93
CA LEU A 739 28.08 3.91 4.42
C LEU A 739 29.25 4.92 4.48
N LEU A 740 29.04 6.16 4.04
CA LEU A 740 30.09 7.17 4.02
C LEU A 740 30.38 7.79 5.39
N LEU A 741 29.44 7.72 6.34
CA LEU A 741 29.61 8.26 7.70
C LEU A 741 30.20 7.26 8.71
N ARG A 742 30.15 5.95 8.45
CA ARG A 742 30.72 4.88 9.31
C ARG A 742 32.24 4.96 9.35
N ASP A 743 32.83 4.92 10.55
CA ASP A 743 34.26 5.21 10.71
C ASP A 743 35.22 4.01 10.46
N GLU A 744 34.77 2.74 10.41
CA GLU A 744 35.70 1.58 10.49
C GLU A 744 35.68 0.48 9.39
N ASP A 745 34.80 0.49 8.37
CA ASP A 745 34.69 -0.70 7.48
C ASP A 745 34.92 -0.47 5.97
N LEU A 746 35.09 0.79 5.52
CA LEU A 746 35.21 1.08 4.08
C LEU A 746 36.59 1.62 3.72
N ASP A 747 37.26 0.93 2.79
CA ASP A 747 38.51 1.37 2.21
C ASP A 747 38.37 2.80 1.64
N PRO A 748 39.34 3.71 1.89
CA PRO A 748 39.27 5.10 1.42
C PRO A 748 39.08 5.25 -0.09
N LEU A 749 39.64 4.35 -0.89
CA LEU A 749 39.50 4.35 -2.34
C LEU A 749 38.06 3.98 -2.75
N ASP A 750 37.50 2.94 -2.13
CA ASP A 750 36.14 2.49 -2.37
C ASP A 750 35.12 3.56 -1.95
N ALA A 751 35.36 4.26 -0.83
CA ALA A 751 34.54 5.38 -0.38
C ALA A 751 34.44 6.50 -1.42
N VAL A 752 35.56 6.88 -2.04
CA VAL A 752 35.57 7.88 -3.11
C VAL A 752 34.89 7.37 -4.36
N GLN A 753 35.12 6.11 -4.73
CA GLN A 753 34.49 5.55 -5.92
C GLN A 753 32.97 5.53 -5.79
N VAL A 754 32.46 5.11 -4.62
CA VAL A 754 31.02 5.16 -4.30
C VAL A 754 30.51 6.59 -4.30
N TYR A 755 31.21 7.53 -3.67
CA TYR A 755 30.80 8.93 -3.64
C TYR A 755 30.73 9.57 -5.03
N GLU A 756 31.74 9.37 -5.87
CA GLU A 756 31.78 9.96 -7.22
C GLU A 756 30.69 9.38 -8.14
N GLU A 757 30.45 8.07 -8.07
CA GLU A 757 29.42 7.39 -8.88
C GLU A 757 27.99 7.78 -8.47
N PHE A 758 27.77 8.08 -7.18
CA PHE A 758 26.45 8.35 -6.61
C PHE A 758 26.34 9.74 -5.94
N ARG A 759 27.11 10.72 -6.42
CA ARG A 759 27.17 12.09 -5.87
C ARG A 759 25.80 12.76 -5.79
N GLU A 760 24.88 12.38 -6.66
CA GLU A 760 23.48 12.83 -6.71
C GLU A 760 22.68 12.48 -5.45
N LEU A 761 23.10 11.47 -4.68
CA LEU A 761 22.45 11.07 -3.43
C LEU A 761 22.85 11.97 -2.25
N THR A 762 23.86 12.83 -2.42
CA THR A 762 24.35 13.69 -1.34
C THR A 762 23.25 14.66 -0.88
N PRO A 763 22.85 14.65 0.41
CA PRO A 763 21.85 15.57 0.91
C PRO A 763 22.21 17.04 0.67
N THR A 764 21.20 17.90 0.58
CA THR A 764 21.41 19.36 0.57
C THR A 764 21.58 19.88 2.00
N GLY A 765 22.23 21.04 2.15
CA GLY A 765 22.43 21.66 3.47
C GLY A 765 23.56 21.04 4.31
N GLU A 766 23.46 21.20 5.63
CA GLU A 766 24.51 20.84 6.60
C GLU A 766 24.85 19.35 6.62
N GLU A 767 23.85 18.47 6.51
CA GLU A 767 24.05 17.01 6.57
C GLU A 767 24.96 16.55 5.41
N GLY A 768 24.69 17.01 4.19
CA GLY A 768 25.55 16.72 3.05
C GLY A 768 26.93 17.35 3.17
N ASN A 769 27.03 18.54 3.79
CA ASN A 769 28.33 19.17 4.02
C ASN A 769 29.19 18.36 5.00
N ARG A 770 28.59 17.82 6.07
CA ARG A 770 29.28 16.93 7.02
C ARG A 770 29.73 15.63 6.37
N LEU A 771 28.90 15.04 5.51
CA LEU A 771 29.25 13.82 4.77
C LEU A 771 30.46 14.02 3.87
N ILE A 772 30.46 15.09 3.06
CA ILE A 772 31.59 15.45 2.18
C ILE A 772 32.86 15.68 3.00
N GLN A 773 32.72 16.36 4.14
CA GLN A 773 33.84 16.66 5.01
C GLN A 773 34.44 15.39 5.64
N LYS A 774 33.61 14.50 6.19
CA LYS A 774 34.07 13.21 6.72
C LYS A 774 34.78 12.37 5.66
N LEU A 775 34.26 12.37 4.43
CA LEU A 775 34.90 11.69 3.31
C LEU A 775 36.28 12.29 3.01
N ALA A 776 36.39 13.61 2.93
CA ALA A 776 37.67 14.28 2.73
C ALA A 776 38.67 13.99 3.87
N GLU A 777 38.21 13.98 5.13
CA GLU A 777 39.04 13.64 6.28
C GLU A 777 39.59 12.22 6.20
N ARG A 778 38.76 11.25 5.81
CA ARG A 778 39.21 9.86 5.57
C ARG A 778 40.31 9.80 4.51
N LEU A 779 40.18 10.57 3.44
CA LEU A 779 41.18 10.60 2.38
C LEU A 779 42.50 11.24 2.82
N VAL A 780 42.45 12.28 3.65
CA VAL A 780 43.64 12.88 4.24
C VAL A 780 44.38 11.88 5.13
N LEU A 781 43.65 11.14 5.97
CA LEU A 781 44.24 10.09 6.82
C LEU A 781 44.87 8.97 5.99
N ALA A 782 44.32 8.66 4.83
CA ALA A 782 44.81 7.67 3.88
C ALA A 782 45.93 8.17 2.93
N ASP A 783 46.43 9.40 3.12
CA ASP A 783 47.43 10.05 2.26
C ASP A 783 46.95 10.30 0.81
N LEU A 784 45.64 10.29 0.57
CA LEU A 784 45.00 10.60 -0.72
C LEU A 784 44.70 12.10 -0.84
N LEU A 785 45.73 12.93 -0.67
CA LEU A 785 45.61 14.40 -0.50
C LEU A 785 44.97 15.08 -1.72
N GLU A 786 45.42 14.81 -2.94
CA GLU A 786 44.89 15.42 -4.18
C GLU A 786 43.38 15.20 -4.35
N ARG A 787 42.87 14.04 -3.91
CA ARG A 787 41.44 13.71 -4.00
C ARG A 787 40.65 14.43 -2.90
N ALA A 788 41.20 14.47 -1.69
CA ALA A 788 40.60 15.21 -0.58
C ALA A 788 40.46 16.71 -0.91
N THR A 789 41.52 17.33 -1.45
CA THR A 789 41.53 18.76 -1.78
C THR A 789 40.52 19.09 -2.87
N LYS A 790 40.39 18.25 -3.90
CA LYS A 790 39.39 18.43 -4.96
C LYS A 790 37.94 18.39 -4.45
N ILE A 791 37.64 17.48 -3.50
CA ILE A 791 36.32 17.37 -2.88
C ILE A 791 36.02 18.61 -2.02
N LEU A 792 36.99 19.04 -1.21
CA LEU A 792 36.88 20.25 -0.38
C LEU A 792 36.79 21.54 -1.21
N GLU A 793 37.52 21.63 -2.33
CA GLU A 793 37.46 22.77 -3.27
C GLU A 793 36.03 22.98 -3.76
N HIS A 794 35.39 21.92 -4.26
CA HIS A 794 34.00 22.00 -4.70
C HIS A 794 33.06 22.41 -3.56
N GLN A 795 33.33 21.94 -2.35
CA GLN A 795 32.53 22.28 -1.17
C GLN A 795 32.65 23.78 -0.80
N VAL A 796 33.86 24.33 -0.81
CA VAL A 796 34.13 25.76 -0.53
C VAL A 796 33.57 26.65 -1.64
N ASP A 797 33.75 26.28 -2.89
CA ASP A 797 33.38 27.11 -4.03
C ASP A 797 31.86 27.15 -4.26
N PHE A 798 31.12 26.06 -3.98
CA PHE A 798 29.70 25.94 -4.35
C PHE A 798 28.71 25.65 -3.21
N ARG A 799 29.15 25.19 -2.03
CA ARG A 799 28.22 24.70 -0.99
C ARG A 799 28.26 25.45 0.33
N LEU A 800 29.45 25.82 0.81
CA LEU A 800 29.60 26.43 2.14
C LEU A 800 29.41 27.95 2.10
N SER A 801 29.04 28.51 3.25
CA SER A 801 28.97 29.95 3.50
C SER A 801 29.38 30.27 4.94
N GLY A 802 29.59 31.55 5.24
CA GLY A 802 29.90 32.02 6.58
C GLY A 802 31.14 31.37 7.20
N GLU A 803 31.02 31.00 8.47
CA GLU A 803 32.11 30.47 9.30
C GLU A 803 32.61 29.11 8.79
N ASP A 804 31.70 28.23 8.37
CA ASP A 804 32.05 26.91 7.84
C ASP A 804 32.91 27.02 6.57
N LYS A 805 32.57 27.97 5.68
CA LYS A 805 33.37 28.23 4.48
C LYS A 805 34.78 28.69 4.86
N ALA A 806 34.91 29.56 5.86
CA ALA A 806 36.21 30.04 6.31
C ALA A 806 37.07 28.89 6.86
N ARG A 807 36.50 28.10 7.77
CA ARG A 807 37.16 26.94 8.40
C ARG A 807 37.63 25.93 7.36
N VAL A 808 36.76 25.52 6.44
CA VAL A 808 37.09 24.52 5.42
C VAL A 808 38.07 25.06 4.39
N ALA A 809 37.99 26.33 4.00
CA ALA A 809 38.96 26.95 3.09
C ALA A 809 40.38 26.99 3.68
N ILE A 810 40.51 27.28 4.99
CA ILE A 810 41.80 27.26 5.67
C ILE A 810 42.37 25.84 5.70
N ARG A 811 41.52 24.86 6.04
CA ARG A 811 41.93 23.46 6.06
C ARG A 811 42.35 22.96 4.68
N LEU A 812 41.57 23.27 3.64
CA LEU A 812 41.93 22.99 2.24
C LEU A 812 43.30 23.59 1.90
N GLY A 813 43.51 24.86 2.24
CA GLY A 813 44.79 25.53 2.01
C GLY A 813 45.95 24.89 2.77
N ALA A 814 45.75 24.46 4.01
CA ALA A 814 46.77 23.74 4.78
C ALA A 814 47.10 22.38 4.15
N ILE A 815 46.09 21.61 3.71
CA ILE A 815 46.30 20.31 3.03
C ILE A 815 47.04 20.51 1.71
N ASP A 816 46.70 21.53 0.92
CA ASP A 816 47.42 21.88 -0.32
C ASP A 816 48.90 22.21 -0.03
N LEU A 817 49.22 22.87 1.09
CA LEU A 817 50.62 23.14 1.49
C LEU A 817 51.37 21.86 1.89
N ILE A 818 50.69 20.90 2.51
CA ILE A 818 51.25 19.57 2.82
C ILE A 818 51.56 18.83 1.52
N ASP A 819 50.65 18.90 0.55
CA ASP A 819 50.78 18.30 -0.79
C ASP A 819 51.74 19.07 -1.73
N LYS A 820 52.43 20.10 -1.22
CA LYS A 820 53.36 20.97 -1.97
C LYS A 820 52.71 21.65 -3.17
N ASN A 821 51.42 21.98 -3.06
CA ASN A 821 50.61 22.71 -4.03
C ASN A 821 50.29 24.15 -3.54
N PRO A 822 51.28 25.06 -3.46
CA PRO A 822 51.09 26.36 -2.80
C PRO A 822 50.22 27.36 -3.57
N ARG A 823 50.04 27.20 -4.89
CA ARG A 823 49.21 28.13 -5.69
C ARG A 823 47.73 28.08 -5.29
N PRO A 824 47.06 26.91 -5.33
CA PRO A 824 45.68 26.79 -4.84
C PRO A 824 45.60 27.10 -3.33
N ALA A 825 46.59 26.68 -2.53
CA ALA A 825 46.62 27.01 -1.11
C ALA A 825 46.45 28.51 -0.84
N MET A 826 47.22 29.36 -1.55
CA MET A 826 47.16 30.81 -1.36
C MET A 826 45.78 31.40 -1.70
N LYS A 827 45.05 30.84 -2.67
CA LYS A 827 43.67 31.23 -3.01
C LYS A 827 42.74 30.95 -1.82
N TYR A 828 42.74 29.72 -1.31
CA TYR A 828 41.81 29.32 -0.26
C TYR A 828 42.14 29.91 1.11
N LEU A 829 43.42 30.08 1.44
CA LEU A 829 43.84 30.81 2.64
C LEU A 829 43.40 32.28 2.59
N ALA A 830 43.45 32.93 1.43
CA ALA A 830 42.93 34.29 1.28
C ALA A 830 41.41 34.36 1.49
N ILE A 831 40.65 33.43 0.92
CA ILE A 831 39.19 33.33 1.14
C ILE A 831 38.87 33.16 2.62
N GLY A 832 39.53 32.23 3.31
CA GLY A 832 39.31 31.99 4.73
C GLY A 832 39.70 33.20 5.60
N ARG A 833 40.78 33.88 5.22
CA ARG A 833 41.22 35.12 5.88
C ARG A 833 40.15 36.20 5.79
N ASP A 834 39.68 36.51 4.58
CA ASP A 834 38.72 37.60 4.34
C ASP A 834 37.40 37.33 5.09
N LEU A 835 36.93 36.07 5.09
CA LEU A 835 35.73 35.68 5.82
C LEU A 835 35.90 35.85 7.34
N TYR A 836 36.98 35.35 7.95
CA TYR A 836 37.17 35.53 9.40
C TYR A 836 37.47 36.97 9.81
N ASN A 837 38.08 37.75 8.93
CA ASN A 837 38.27 39.17 9.13
C ASN A 837 36.92 39.90 9.31
N ASP A 838 35.90 39.46 8.58
CA ASP A 838 34.56 40.05 8.61
C ASP A 838 33.66 39.43 9.70
N LEU A 839 33.80 38.12 9.96
CA LEU A 839 32.94 37.37 10.90
C LEU A 839 33.38 37.50 12.37
N LEU A 840 34.69 37.57 12.64
CA LEU A 840 35.23 37.58 14.01
C LEU A 840 35.60 39.00 14.44
N SER A 841 35.69 39.22 15.75
CA SER A 841 36.12 40.49 16.34
C SER A 841 37.04 40.31 17.55
N GLY A 842 37.82 41.34 17.86
CA GLY A 842 38.77 41.34 18.97
C GLY A 842 39.84 40.26 18.85
N LYS A 843 40.24 39.69 20.00
CA LYS A 843 41.35 38.74 20.09
C LYS A 843 41.16 37.46 19.26
N ALA A 844 39.93 36.94 19.17
CA ALA A 844 39.67 35.74 18.38
C ALA A 844 39.95 35.93 16.88
N ARG A 845 39.67 37.14 16.35
CA ARG A 845 40.04 37.51 14.98
C ARG A 845 41.55 37.60 14.82
N GLU A 846 42.23 38.29 15.73
CA GLU A 846 43.69 38.45 15.69
C GLU A 846 44.42 37.10 15.69
N ASP A 847 44.02 36.20 16.59
CA ASP A 847 44.60 34.86 16.71
C ASP A 847 44.40 34.04 15.43
N LYS A 848 43.19 34.07 14.83
CA LYS A 848 42.90 33.35 13.58
C LYS A 848 43.59 33.95 12.36
N LEU A 849 43.65 35.27 12.26
CA LEU A 849 44.36 35.94 11.16
C LEU A 849 45.86 35.68 11.22
N ARG A 850 46.45 35.64 12.42
CA ARG A 850 47.84 35.25 12.65
C ARG A 850 48.11 33.82 12.18
N GLU A 851 47.27 32.86 12.59
CA GLU A 851 47.36 31.45 12.17
C GLU A 851 47.36 31.32 10.64
N ILE A 852 46.45 32.00 9.95
CA ILE A 852 46.35 31.96 8.48
C ILE A 852 47.55 32.62 7.81
N ASP A 853 48.04 33.73 8.34
CA ASP A 853 49.20 34.41 7.77
C ASP A 853 50.49 33.59 7.92
N LEU A 854 50.64 32.80 8.99
CA LEU A 854 51.73 31.82 9.08
C LEU A 854 51.66 30.77 7.96
N LEU A 855 50.46 30.23 7.68
CA LEU A 855 50.25 29.33 6.53
C LEU A 855 50.56 30.03 5.20
N ARG A 856 50.18 31.29 5.03
CA ARG A 856 50.46 32.08 3.81
C ARG A 856 51.96 32.35 3.65
N ALA A 857 52.69 32.66 4.72
CA ALA A 857 54.14 32.81 4.69
C ALA A 857 54.83 31.50 4.27
N ARG A 858 54.35 30.35 4.77
CA ARG A 858 54.81 29.03 4.29
C ARG A 858 54.52 28.82 2.80
N GLY A 859 53.33 29.20 2.33
CA GLY A 859 52.96 29.15 0.90
C GLY A 859 53.85 30.03 0.02
N LEU A 860 54.16 31.25 0.45
CA LEU A 860 55.09 32.15 -0.24
C LEU A 860 56.50 31.54 -0.34
N SER A 861 56.99 30.92 0.73
CA SER A 861 58.26 30.19 0.72
C SER A 861 58.26 29.01 -0.26
N GLN A 862 57.17 28.23 -0.32
CA GLN A 862 57.04 27.15 -1.31
C GLN A 862 56.97 27.66 -2.76
N LEU A 863 56.51 28.90 -2.98
CA LEU A 863 56.54 29.60 -4.27
C LEU A 863 57.89 30.25 -4.59
N ASN A 864 58.92 30.07 -3.76
CA ASN A 864 60.22 30.75 -3.84
C ASN A 864 60.15 32.29 -3.73
N ARG A 865 59.11 32.81 -3.08
CA ARG A 865 58.95 34.25 -2.77
C ARG A 865 59.47 34.52 -1.35
N THR A 866 60.76 34.24 -1.15
CA THR A 866 61.39 34.22 0.18
C THR A 866 61.34 35.58 0.89
N GLU A 867 61.69 36.66 0.19
CA GLU A 867 61.72 38.01 0.78
C GLU A 867 60.33 38.39 1.32
N GLU A 868 59.28 38.20 0.51
CA GLU A 868 57.91 38.50 0.92
C GLU A 868 57.44 37.63 2.10
N ALA A 869 57.89 36.39 2.16
CA ALA A 869 57.55 35.49 3.25
C ALA A 869 58.21 35.92 4.57
N LEU A 870 59.50 36.31 4.52
CA LEU A 870 60.22 36.82 5.70
C LEU A 870 59.68 38.18 6.14
N ASP A 871 59.38 39.08 5.19
CA ASP A 871 58.76 40.39 5.46
C ASP A 871 57.41 40.24 6.16
N MET A 872 56.59 39.26 5.73
CA MET A 872 55.33 38.93 6.41
C MET A 872 55.58 38.47 7.85
N LEU A 873 56.61 37.67 8.10
CA LEU A 873 56.91 37.16 9.44
C LEU A 873 57.50 38.22 10.37
N HIS A 874 58.25 39.19 9.86
CA HIS A 874 58.76 40.33 10.63
C HIS A 874 57.64 41.22 11.19
N GLY A 875 56.43 41.14 10.63
CA GLY A 875 55.25 41.82 11.15
C GLY A 875 54.65 41.22 12.41
N PHE A 876 55.08 40.02 12.84
CA PHE A 876 54.60 39.36 14.05
C PHE A 876 55.53 39.60 15.25
N ASP A 877 54.95 39.57 16.45
CA ASP A 877 55.73 39.52 17.68
C ASP A 877 56.58 38.24 17.73
N PRO A 878 57.78 38.30 18.34
CA PRO A 878 58.64 37.12 18.51
C PRO A 878 57.88 36.00 19.24
N ALA A 879 57.78 34.85 18.58
CA ALA A 879 57.12 33.67 19.11
C ALA A 879 57.76 32.39 18.55
N PRO A 880 57.71 31.25 19.28
CA PRO A 880 58.39 30.03 18.86
C PRO A 880 57.94 29.47 17.49
N ASP A 881 56.65 29.55 17.16
CA ASP A 881 56.09 29.12 15.87
C ASP A 881 56.53 30.03 14.71
N VAL A 882 56.55 31.36 14.93
CA VAL A 882 57.08 32.36 13.98
C VAL A 882 58.57 32.10 13.71
N ASN A 883 59.35 31.90 14.77
CA ASN A 883 60.78 31.67 14.68
C ASN A 883 61.09 30.33 13.98
N ARG A 884 60.35 29.26 14.26
CA ARG A 884 60.46 27.98 13.52
C ARG A 884 60.24 28.17 12.03
N LEU A 885 59.22 28.93 11.63
CA LEU A 885 58.97 29.20 10.22
C LEU A 885 60.05 30.10 9.61
N ARG A 886 60.55 31.12 10.32
CA ARG A 886 61.69 31.94 9.87
C ARG A 886 62.92 31.06 9.58
N VAL A 887 63.22 30.11 10.48
CA VAL A 887 64.32 29.14 10.28
C VAL A 887 64.10 28.37 8.99
N ASP A 888 62.94 27.75 8.80
CA ASP A 888 62.69 26.93 7.60
C ASP A 888 62.81 27.71 6.30
N ILE A 889 62.24 28.92 6.27
CA ILE A 889 62.26 29.77 5.08
C ILE A 889 63.69 30.21 4.75
N ALA A 890 64.43 30.68 5.75
CA ALA A 890 65.81 31.11 5.58
C ALA A 890 66.73 29.93 5.21
N TRP A 891 66.56 28.79 5.86
CA TRP A 891 67.33 27.57 5.61
C TRP A 891 67.13 27.06 4.18
N LYS A 892 65.88 26.96 3.73
CA LYS A 892 65.54 26.53 2.36
C LYS A 892 66.04 27.50 1.29
N ALA A 893 66.05 28.80 1.59
CA ALA A 893 66.56 29.83 0.68
C ALA A 893 68.09 29.96 0.68
N GLY A 894 68.81 29.26 1.58
CA GLY A 894 70.25 29.40 1.74
C GLY A 894 70.69 30.70 2.42
N LEU A 895 69.77 31.37 3.12
CA LEU A 895 70.02 32.57 3.92
C LEU A 895 70.55 32.16 5.30
N TRP A 896 71.79 31.68 5.33
CA TRP A 896 72.37 31.04 6.52
C TRP A 896 72.55 31.98 7.72
N GLU A 897 72.76 33.28 7.47
CA GLU A 897 72.83 34.28 8.54
C GLU A 897 71.48 34.44 9.24
N ASP A 898 70.41 34.66 8.46
CA ASP A 898 69.04 34.79 8.97
C ASP A 898 68.57 33.50 9.66
N ALA A 899 68.92 32.33 9.11
CA ALA A 899 68.61 31.05 9.72
C ALA A 899 69.32 30.86 11.07
N ALA A 900 70.59 31.28 11.17
CA ALA A 900 71.33 31.24 12.41
C ALA A 900 70.75 32.19 13.47
N GLU A 901 70.31 33.39 13.07
CA GLU A 901 69.65 34.34 13.96
C GLU A 901 68.34 33.77 14.50
N ALA A 902 67.44 33.31 13.64
CA ALA A 902 66.16 32.74 14.05
C ALA A 902 66.33 31.47 14.91
N LEU A 903 67.35 30.63 14.65
CA LEU A 903 67.69 29.50 15.51
C LEU A 903 68.22 29.96 16.88
N GLN A 904 68.96 31.06 16.93
CA GLN A 904 69.43 31.62 18.19
C GLN A 904 68.27 32.17 19.02
N ASP A 905 67.26 32.76 18.38
CA ASP A 905 66.01 33.18 19.03
C ASP A 905 65.27 31.98 19.65
N LEU A 906 65.11 30.88 18.90
CA LEU A 906 64.49 29.65 19.43
C LEU A 906 65.24 29.06 20.63
N ILE A 907 66.58 29.09 20.59
CA ILE A 907 67.41 28.63 21.70
C ILE A 907 67.23 29.52 22.94
N LEU A 908 66.98 30.82 22.76
CA LEU A 908 66.68 31.74 23.86
C LEU A 908 65.27 31.51 24.41
N ASP A 909 64.28 31.27 23.54
CA ASP A 909 62.90 30.96 23.91
C ASP A 909 62.79 29.69 24.77
N GLU A 910 63.62 28.68 24.51
CA GLU A 910 63.72 27.44 25.30
C GLU A 910 64.25 27.64 26.73
N ALA A 911 64.82 28.81 27.05
CA ALA A 911 65.35 29.16 28.37
C ALA A 911 66.25 28.07 29.00
N LEU A 912 67.22 27.58 28.21
CA LEU A 912 68.07 26.43 28.56
C LEU A 912 68.76 26.56 29.94
N ASP A 913 68.48 25.60 30.83
CA ASP A 913 69.22 25.41 32.08
C ASP A 913 70.46 24.53 31.83
N MET A 914 71.63 25.18 31.73
CA MET A 914 72.92 24.51 31.50
C MET A 914 73.36 23.59 32.66
N GLY A 915 72.62 23.57 33.78
CA GLY A 915 72.80 22.62 34.88
C GLY A 915 72.16 21.25 34.64
N ARG A 916 71.25 21.13 33.65
CA ARG A 916 70.57 19.88 33.29
C ARG A 916 71.08 19.32 31.95
N PRO A 917 70.97 17.99 31.72
CA PRO A 917 71.25 17.42 30.40
C PRO A 917 70.27 17.97 29.36
N LEU A 918 70.78 18.30 28.16
CA LEU A 918 69.97 18.75 27.03
C LEU A 918 69.05 17.63 26.53
N THR A 919 67.83 17.98 26.15
CA THR A 919 66.94 17.05 25.43
C THR A 919 67.44 16.84 23.99
N PRO A 920 67.02 15.77 23.28
CA PRO A 920 67.35 15.59 21.88
C PRO A 920 66.97 16.79 21.00
N ALA A 921 65.78 17.37 21.19
CA ALA A 921 65.32 18.54 20.45
C ALA A 921 66.18 19.78 20.71
N GLN A 922 66.58 20.03 21.96
CA GLN A 922 67.47 21.14 22.31
C GLN A 922 68.87 20.96 21.74
N ALA A 923 69.38 19.73 21.74
CA ALA A 923 70.66 19.39 21.11
C ALA A 923 70.62 19.60 19.59
N ASP A 924 69.50 19.28 18.95
CA ASP A 924 69.29 19.48 17.51
C ASP A 924 69.20 20.97 17.15
N LEU A 925 68.49 21.79 17.94
CA LEU A 925 68.47 23.25 17.75
C LEU A 925 69.87 23.87 17.81
N ILE A 926 70.67 23.49 18.82
CA ILE A 926 72.05 23.98 18.99
C ILE A 926 72.95 23.51 17.83
N LEU A 927 72.79 22.25 17.41
CA LEU A 927 73.54 21.72 16.27
C LEU A 927 73.18 22.46 14.98
N ASN A 928 71.89 22.63 14.69
CA ASN A 928 71.41 23.33 13.49
C ASN A 928 71.89 24.79 13.50
N ASN A 929 71.89 25.46 14.65
CA ASN A 929 72.43 26.81 14.78
C ASN A 929 73.92 26.87 14.42
N ALA A 930 74.71 25.93 14.95
CA ALA A 930 76.13 25.84 14.63
C ALA A 930 76.38 25.54 13.15
N VAL A 931 75.53 24.73 12.50
CA VAL A 931 75.59 24.44 11.07
C VAL A 931 75.30 25.71 10.26
N ALA A 932 74.22 26.43 10.57
CA ALA A 932 73.90 27.70 9.90
C ALA A 932 75.04 28.73 10.06
N LEU A 933 75.59 28.88 11.27
CA LEU A 933 76.73 29.77 11.52
C LEU A 933 78.00 29.36 10.75
N ASN A 934 78.24 28.06 10.59
CA ASN A 934 79.35 27.54 9.80
C ASN A 934 79.17 27.87 8.30
N LEU A 935 77.98 27.65 7.76
CA LEU A 935 77.63 27.92 6.36
C LEU A 935 77.60 29.41 6.04
N ALA A 936 77.15 30.25 6.98
CA ALA A 936 77.23 31.71 6.91
C ALA A 936 78.68 32.23 6.98
N GLY A 937 79.64 31.43 7.45
CA GLY A 937 81.02 31.86 7.64
C GLY A 937 81.22 32.76 8.87
N ASN A 938 80.23 32.87 9.77
CA ASN A 938 80.31 33.69 10.98
C ASN A 938 81.11 32.99 12.10
N ARG A 939 82.44 33.09 11.98
CA ARG A 939 83.39 32.40 12.88
C ARG A 939 83.33 32.88 14.32
N VAL A 940 83.01 34.16 14.54
CA VAL A 940 82.97 34.74 15.89
C VAL A 940 81.79 34.14 16.66
N ALA A 941 80.61 34.14 16.06
CA ALA A 941 79.42 33.51 16.64
C ALA A 941 79.60 32.00 16.80
N LEU A 942 80.20 31.31 15.82
CA LEU A 942 80.45 29.87 15.90
C LEU A 942 81.37 29.49 17.07
N ASN A 943 82.47 30.24 17.28
CA ASN A 943 83.36 30.03 18.42
C ASN A 943 82.67 30.32 19.76
N ASN A 944 81.81 31.36 19.81
CA ASN A 944 81.03 31.67 20.99
C ASN A 944 80.02 30.55 21.32
N ALA A 945 79.31 30.04 20.30
CA ALA A 945 78.38 28.92 20.43
C ALA A 945 79.09 27.66 20.92
N ARG A 946 80.26 27.33 20.34
CA ARG A 946 81.10 26.23 20.82
C ARG A 946 81.44 26.39 22.30
N ARG A 947 82.03 27.52 22.69
CA ARG A 947 82.43 27.78 24.08
C ARG A 947 81.24 27.69 25.05
N ARG A 948 80.06 28.13 24.63
CA ARG A 948 78.86 28.13 25.47
C ARG A 948 78.26 26.73 25.64
N TYR A 949 78.22 25.92 24.58
CA TYR A 949 77.45 24.67 24.55
C TYR A 949 78.29 23.38 24.52
N GLU A 950 79.62 23.45 24.36
CA GLU A 950 80.48 22.27 24.18
C GLU A 950 80.34 21.22 25.31
N ASP A 951 80.35 21.64 26.57
CA ASP A 951 80.27 20.72 27.71
C ASP A 951 78.89 20.06 27.86
N ALA A 952 77.83 20.77 27.50
CA ALA A 952 76.47 20.25 27.49
C ALA A 952 76.27 19.28 26.31
N MET A 953 76.74 19.65 25.11
CA MET A 953 76.63 18.83 23.90
C MET A 953 77.44 17.54 23.97
N LYS A 954 78.57 17.49 24.69
CA LYS A 954 79.35 16.25 24.91
C LYS A 954 78.53 15.12 25.54
N LYS A 955 77.45 15.44 26.25
CA LYS A 955 76.55 14.47 26.92
C LYS A 955 75.39 14.01 26.03
N THR A 956 75.29 14.48 24.78
CA THR A 956 74.19 14.16 23.86
C THR A 956 74.66 13.25 22.72
N ALA A 957 73.71 12.62 22.02
CA ALA A 957 74.01 11.82 20.82
C ALA A 957 74.61 12.65 19.67
N ARG A 958 74.43 13.99 19.70
CA ARG A 958 74.90 14.92 18.67
C ARG A 958 76.32 15.46 18.90
N ALA A 959 76.98 15.06 19.98
CA ALA A 959 78.31 15.54 20.39
C ALA A 959 79.35 15.54 19.26
N ARG A 960 79.45 14.44 18.50
CA ARG A 960 80.42 14.29 17.41
C ARG A 960 80.15 15.25 16.26
N LEU A 961 78.88 15.38 15.85
CA LEU A 961 78.47 16.28 14.78
C LEU A 961 78.75 17.74 15.16
N PHE A 962 78.43 18.11 16.40
CA PHE A 962 78.69 19.46 16.90
C PHE A 962 80.19 19.81 16.95
N ASP A 963 81.07 18.89 17.36
CA ASP A 963 82.52 19.14 17.34
C ASP A 963 83.06 19.31 15.91
N VAL A 964 82.57 18.51 14.95
CA VAL A 964 82.97 18.60 13.54
C VAL A 964 82.58 19.96 12.96
N VAL A 965 81.34 20.40 13.19
CA VAL A 965 80.79 21.66 12.65
C VAL A 965 81.44 22.89 13.28
N THR A 966 81.83 22.82 14.56
CA THR A 966 82.38 23.98 15.30
C THR A 966 83.91 24.05 15.31
N ARG A 967 84.61 23.17 14.58
CA ARG A 967 86.09 23.12 14.61
C ARG A 967 86.74 24.27 13.83
N PRO A 968 87.78 24.94 14.39
CA PRO A 968 88.56 25.92 13.64
C PRO A 968 89.36 25.25 12.51
N ARG A 969 89.15 25.67 11.26
CA ARG A 969 89.76 25.06 10.06
C ARG A 969 91.30 25.12 10.10
N LYS A 970 91.95 23.95 10.08
CA LYS A 970 93.33 23.80 9.56
C LYS A 970 93.44 22.86 8.35
N THR A 971 92.45 22.00 8.09
CA THR A 971 92.27 21.25 6.83
C THR A 971 90.88 20.61 6.84
N THR A 972 89.99 20.95 5.89
CA THR A 972 88.65 20.33 5.78
C THR A 972 88.79 18.98 5.09
N ILE A 973 88.32 17.89 5.71
CA ILE A 973 88.32 16.54 5.11
C ILE A 973 86.99 16.34 4.38
N MET A 974 86.97 15.58 3.27
CA MET A 974 85.77 15.35 2.45
C MET A 974 84.58 14.77 3.26
N ALA A 975 84.88 13.92 4.27
CA ALA A 975 83.89 13.37 5.20
C ALA A 975 83.16 14.44 6.05
N ASP A 976 83.82 15.56 6.36
CA ASP A 976 83.20 16.67 7.12
C ASP A 976 82.14 17.38 6.26
N ARG A 977 82.37 17.44 4.94
CA ARG A 977 81.45 18.05 3.99
C ARG A 977 80.19 17.20 3.80
N GLU A 978 80.33 15.90 3.61
CA GLU A 978 79.19 14.97 3.52
C GLU A 978 78.35 14.99 4.81
N THR A 979 79.01 15.09 5.96
CA THR A 979 78.33 15.21 7.26
C THR A 979 77.52 16.50 7.36
N ILE A 980 78.07 17.64 6.96
CA ILE A 980 77.35 18.92 6.93
C ILE A 980 76.20 18.88 5.92
N GLU A 981 76.43 18.33 4.72
CA GLU A 981 75.40 18.19 3.68
C GLU A 981 74.24 17.30 4.13
N SER A 982 74.49 16.24 4.91
CA SER A 982 73.43 15.40 5.48
C SER A 982 72.52 16.13 6.47
N ILE A 983 73.09 16.97 7.34
CA ILE A 983 72.31 17.76 8.32
C ILE A 983 71.51 18.85 7.61
N VAL A 984 72.06 19.44 6.54
CA VAL A 984 71.38 20.48 5.74
C VAL A 984 70.08 19.98 5.10
N GLN A 985 69.99 18.69 4.77
CA GLN A 985 68.82 18.11 4.10
C GLN A 985 67.65 17.78 5.04
N GLU A 986 67.82 17.81 6.36
CA GLU A 986 66.83 17.30 7.33
C GLU A 986 65.99 18.38 8.05
N VAL A 987 66.20 19.68 7.77
CA VAL A 987 65.54 20.77 8.55
C VAL A 987 64.20 21.19 7.94
N ASP A 988 63.09 20.82 8.61
CA ASP A 988 61.73 21.33 8.39
C ASP A 988 61.00 21.45 9.74
N MET A 989 61.26 22.52 10.48
CA MET A 989 60.85 22.73 11.87
C MET A 989 59.42 23.25 12.03
N PHE A 990 58.79 23.69 10.94
CA PHE A 990 57.37 24.06 10.87
C PHE A 990 56.47 22.89 10.47
N LYS A 991 57.06 21.72 10.19
CA LYS A 991 56.34 20.50 9.80
C LYS A 991 55.25 20.12 10.81
N ASP A 992 55.55 20.13 12.11
CA ASP A 992 54.60 19.74 13.16
C ASP A 992 53.34 20.63 13.18
N PHE A 993 53.50 21.93 12.87
CA PHE A 993 52.37 22.86 12.76
C PHE A 993 51.50 22.54 11.54
N LEU A 994 52.08 22.13 10.41
CA LEU A 994 51.30 21.70 9.25
C LEU A 994 50.66 20.33 9.49
N GLU A 995 51.37 19.41 10.14
CA GLU A 995 50.86 18.08 10.44
C GLU A 995 49.68 18.10 11.42
N SER A 996 49.53 19.12 12.28
CA SER A 996 48.33 19.24 13.11
C SER A 996 47.05 19.33 12.27
N TYR A 997 47.08 19.97 11.10
CA TYR A 997 45.94 20.01 10.17
C TYR A 997 45.65 18.66 9.50
N ARG A 998 46.59 17.72 9.53
CA ARG A 998 46.40 16.34 9.07
C ARG A 998 45.65 15.50 10.11
N THR A 999 45.99 15.66 11.39
CA THR A 999 45.45 14.84 12.51
C THR A 999 44.26 15.44 13.25
N ASP A 1000 44.07 16.76 13.24
CA ASP A 1000 42.97 17.41 13.98
C ASP A 1000 41.62 17.19 13.28
N ALA A 1001 40.99 16.05 13.48
CA ALA A 1001 39.56 15.87 13.17
C ALA A 1001 38.65 16.67 14.15
N GLN A 1002 39.18 17.15 15.27
CA GLN A 1002 38.40 17.82 16.34
C GLN A 1002 38.23 19.33 16.18
N ALA A 1003 38.95 20.00 15.27
CA ALA A 1003 38.69 21.41 14.96
C ALA A 1003 37.33 21.66 14.25
N VAL A 1004 36.55 20.59 14.06
CA VAL A 1004 35.31 20.54 13.27
C VAL A 1004 34.07 20.36 14.15
N SER A 1005 34.22 19.99 15.43
CA SER A 1005 33.09 19.68 16.31
C SER A 1005 32.85 20.67 17.46
N ASN A 1006 33.48 21.85 17.46
CA ASN A 1006 33.19 22.91 18.41
C ASN A 1006 32.75 24.18 17.72
#